data_AF-A0A3D1PKL4-F1
#
_entry.id   AF-A0A3D1PKL4-F1
#
_cell.length_a   1.000
_cell.length_b   1.000
_cell.length_c   1.000
_cell.angle_alpha   90.00
_cell.angle_beta   90.00
_cell.angle_gamma   90.00
#
_symmetry.space_group_name_H-M   'P 1'
#
loop_
_entity.id
_entity.type
_entity.pdbx_description
1 polymer ?
#
loop_
_entity_poly.entity_id
_entity_poly.type
_entity_poly.pdbx_seq_one_letter_code
_entity_poly.pdbx_strand_id
1 'polypeptide(L)'
;MPKKAGDKNNSIKEKLEYIGLDLENIPEELKEYKPLEFRIPKFYEEKQYKQYRYIPVKDIQILLSPTNRLDEISEKYKQAKPLAQYLDGENEENILKYTTFLSMLKQFKIDEVEEIEKEQTSLSKKIPFKVKYENNYLWQIYYSENTNQYFMLVPTEDSDYSTFFFLIKKKLEKKKNEKIFVPIRNVEYSNKYLKKSEFEDIENYLWLFTKDWPLIYEVYDKRNKLSIHIVGETEVYHKIKSPYKIKLNTQEDANQLYKLLKAMFILQTELPHYFHFKTNINKNGELEFYLEDEKIEYIDIAEWISNQYHLGEEKQKVAEDLIEENKLKLEKLKVEIAAQEIEYLAKEKQISTFLECKKSFFGKFKYYFKYSKKNNKNKVKKEENIDESKIEIHHEENEELPKKKRKKQNYTIEELVELYKVIELKENELKNVIMDINSLKLKNKNMQKKIENATAFIEEIDSHKKSIFEFWKYSNKDEMATLPEGEAEEVNIIKKITRVFDYEEDLENFGKKMDKIQRKNLSKDETDSVYITSTNLLEIINKIKINEFQPKDIETTLKEIKKEAIQEKSLSENEEFDIFGGIIQDSTKVSKIKNKKHRELAKDKFNILEINKNTKQIGFKLSLEKIIANLKTAMNKVVVPEEIPVYKAIGENNLDDRKINIFDINPEKEIQEAIKKENNKINFYKIDLKEGSNAISYTNCIFYDNQNKTLPVGQDLSTKILVDISKLQLNLKSKTSFKMVEFENEKDDFSEINIKTVTVFEYDALIKKQEENKV
;
A
#
# COMPACT_ATOMS: atom_id res chain seq x y z
N MET A 1 -15.51 64.44 14.63
CA MET A 1 -15.52 64.88 13.21
C MET A 1 -15.73 63.66 12.34
N PRO A 2 -16.76 63.63 11.46
CA PRO A 2 -17.03 62.45 10.63
C PRO A 2 -16.01 62.37 9.48
N LYS A 3 -15.49 61.16 9.21
CA LYS A 3 -14.64 60.87 8.05
C LYS A 3 -15.43 61.13 6.76
N LYS A 4 -14.86 61.96 5.89
CA LYS A 4 -15.39 62.38 4.59
C LYS A 4 -15.67 61.18 3.68
N ALA A 5 -16.75 61.27 2.91
CA ALA A 5 -17.16 60.36 1.82
C ALA A 5 -16.23 60.35 0.59
N GLY A 6 -14.93 60.68 0.75
CA GLY A 6 -13.95 60.82 -0.34
C GLY A 6 -13.20 59.54 -0.73
N ASP A 7 -13.17 58.51 0.12
CA ASP A 7 -12.33 57.31 -0.12
C ASP A 7 -12.89 56.35 -1.19
N LYS A 8 -14.20 56.36 -1.47
CA LYS A 8 -14.82 55.35 -2.35
C LYS A 8 -14.61 55.57 -3.84
N ASN A 9 -14.53 56.82 -4.31
CA ASN A 9 -14.32 57.12 -5.74
C ASN A 9 -12.85 56.96 -6.17
N ASN A 10 -11.90 57.16 -5.25
CA ASN A 10 -10.48 56.95 -5.55
C ASN A 10 -10.16 55.47 -5.83
N SER A 11 -10.79 54.54 -5.11
CA SER A 11 -10.55 53.10 -5.29
C SER A 11 -10.99 52.56 -6.66
N ILE A 12 -12.06 53.09 -7.26
CA ILE A 12 -12.50 52.66 -8.60
C ILE A 12 -11.58 53.21 -9.68
N LYS A 13 -11.17 54.47 -9.54
CA LYS A 13 -10.27 55.12 -10.50
C LYS A 13 -8.92 54.42 -10.55
N GLU A 14 -8.35 54.10 -9.39
CA GLU A 14 -7.10 53.34 -9.28
C GLU A 14 -7.18 51.97 -9.98
N LYS A 15 -8.30 51.26 -9.82
CA LYS A 15 -8.55 49.98 -10.49
C LYS A 15 -8.67 50.10 -12.00
N LEU A 16 -9.36 51.14 -12.50
CA LEU A 16 -9.46 51.43 -13.93
C LEU A 16 -8.10 51.78 -14.53
N GLU A 17 -7.32 52.61 -13.84
CA GLU A 17 -5.94 52.96 -14.22
C GLU A 17 -5.04 51.71 -14.26
N TYR A 18 -5.15 50.81 -13.28
CA TYR A 18 -4.39 49.55 -13.25
C TYR A 18 -4.75 48.62 -14.42
N ILE A 19 -6.02 48.50 -14.77
CA ILE A 19 -6.49 47.69 -15.92
C ILE A 19 -6.13 48.37 -17.25
N GLY A 20 -5.99 49.70 -17.26
CA GLY A 20 -5.81 50.52 -18.45
C GLY A 20 -7.12 50.78 -19.20
N LEU A 21 -8.27 50.71 -18.52
CA LEU A 21 -9.60 50.88 -19.11
C LEU A 21 -10.13 52.30 -18.85
N ASP A 22 -10.44 53.02 -19.92
CA ASP A 22 -11.15 54.29 -19.88
C ASP A 22 -12.63 54.07 -20.22
N LEU A 23 -13.53 54.35 -19.27
CA LEU A 23 -14.97 54.16 -19.45
C LEU A 23 -15.60 55.24 -20.36
N GLU A 24 -14.95 56.38 -20.55
CA GLU A 24 -15.41 57.43 -21.47
C GLU A 24 -15.02 57.11 -22.92
N ASN A 25 -13.96 56.32 -23.12
CA ASN A 25 -13.45 55.95 -24.43
C ASN A 25 -13.15 54.44 -24.51
N ILE A 26 -14.22 53.65 -24.61
CA ILE A 26 -14.13 52.18 -24.70
C ILE A 26 -13.39 51.76 -25.99
N PRO A 27 -12.29 50.99 -25.89
CA PRO A 27 -11.56 50.49 -27.07
C PRO A 27 -12.40 49.53 -27.92
N GLU A 28 -12.21 49.58 -29.24
CA GLU A 28 -12.94 48.72 -30.19
C GLU A 28 -12.75 47.22 -29.92
N GLU A 29 -11.57 46.82 -29.43
CA GLU A 29 -11.27 45.41 -29.10
C GLU A 29 -12.18 44.83 -28.00
N LEU A 30 -12.82 45.67 -27.18
CA LEU A 30 -13.81 45.26 -26.17
C LEU A 30 -15.27 45.38 -26.69
N LYS A 31 -15.48 46.05 -27.82
CA LYS A 31 -16.78 46.17 -28.50
C LYS A 31 -17.02 45.06 -29.51
N GLU A 32 -15.96 44.44 -30.03
CA GLU A 32 -16.05 43.33 -30.98
C GLU A 32 -16.82 42.13 -30.40
N TYR A 33 -17.94 41.77 -31.04
CA TYR A 33 -18.71 40.58 -30.75
C TYR A 33 -19.09 39.84 -32.03
N LYS A 34 -18.91 38.53 -32.04
CA LYS A 34 -19.38 37.64 -33.10
C LYS A 34 -20.32 36.60 -32.50
N PRO A 35 -21.51 36.36 -33.09
CA PRO A 35 -22.41 35.30 -32.64
C PRO A 35 -21.68 33.96 -32.58
N LEU A 36 -21.75 33.28 -31.43
CA LEU A 36 -20.93 32.10 -31.14
C LEU A 36 -21.57 30.78 -31.58
N GLU A 37 -22.89 30.73 -31.82
CA GLU A 37 -23.65 29.49 -32.11
C GLU A 37 -23.23 28.29 -31.22
N PHE A 38 -22.99 28.55 -29.94
CA PHE A 38 -22.48 27.54 -29.03
C PHE A 38 -23.55 26.49 -28.74
N ARG A 39 -23.23 25.22 -29.02
CA ARG A 39 -24.07 24.07 -28.68
C ARG A 39 -23.61 23.47 -27.38
N ILE A 40 -24.49 23.47 -26.39
CA ILE A 40 -24.22 22.83 -25.11
C ILE A 40 -24.24 21.30 -25.33
N PRO A 41 -23.18 20.58 -24.91
CA PRO A 41 -23.17 19.12 -25.00
C PRO A 41 -24.34 18.52 -24.21
N LYS A 42 -24.92 17.41 -24.69
CA LYS A 42 -26.00 16.71 -23.97
C LYS A 42 -25.53 16.03 -22.68
N PHE A 43 -24.25 15.66 -22.64
CA PHE A 43 -23.58 15.06 -21.51
C PHE A 43 -22.26 15.80 -21.32
N TYR A 44 -22.07 16.42 -20.15
CA TYR A 44 -20.82 17.09 -19.79
C TYR A 44 -20.59 16.94 -18.28
N GLU A 45 -19.33 16.78 -17.89
CA GLU A 45 -18.94 16.80 -16.48
C GLU A 45 -18.41 18.18 -16.11
N GLU A 46 -19.17 18.93 -15.31
CA GLU A 46 -18.82 20.31 -14.94
C GLU A 46 -17.52 20.45 -14.12
N LYS A 47 -17.03 19.33 -13.56
CA LYS A 47 -15.91 19.30 -12.63
C LYS A 47 -14.60 18.78 -13.23
N GLN A 48 -14.62 18.26 -14.46
CA GLN A 48 -13.43 17.68 -15.10
C GLN A 48 -13.06 18.43 -16.38
N TYR A 49 -11.78 18.81 -16.48
CA TYR A 49 -11.21 19.44 -17.66
C TYR A 49 -10.45 18.39 -18.46
N LYS A 50 -10.83 18.18 -19.72
CA LYS A 50 -10.12 17.25 -20.62
C LYS A 50 -9.03 17.94 -21.42
N GLN A 51 -9.11 19.26 -21.59
CA GLN A 51 -8.18 20.01 -22.42
C GLN A 51 -7.63 21.26 -21.75
N TYR A 52 -6.32 21.46 -21.88
CA TYR A 52 -5.61 22.69 -21.53
C TYR A 52 -4.90 23.26 -22.74
N ARG A 53 -5.00 24.58 -22.97
CA ARG A 53 -4.49 25.21 -24.19
C ARG A 53 -3.81 26.54 -23.92
N TYR A 54 -2.77 26.85 -24.70
CA TYR A 54 -2.30 28.23 -24.86
C TYR A 54 -3.14 28.96 -25.91
N ILE A 55 -4.00 29.87 -25.46
CA ILE A 55 -4.94 30.60 -26.33
C ILE A 55 -4.52 32.07 -26.46
N PRO A 56 -4.51 32.64 -27.67
CA PRO A 56 -4.30 34.08 -27.83
C PRO A 56 -5.40 34.88 -27.14
N VAL A 57 -5.02 35.84 -26.30
CA VAL A 57 -5.97 36.69 -25.54
C VAL A 57 -6.96 37.41 -26.45
N LYS A 58 -6.52 37.81 -27.65
CA LYS A 58 -7.36 38.45 -28.66
C LYS A 58 -8.48 37.55 -29.19
N ASP A 59 -8.32 36.23 -29.18
CA ASP A 59 -9.27 35.29 -29.79
C ASP A 59 -10.40 34.87 -28.81
N ILE A 60 -10.37 35.38 -27.57
CA ILE A 60 -11.35 35.08 -26.53
C ILE A 60 -12.41 36.18 -26.48
N GLN A 61 -13.66 35.89 -26.80
CA GLN A 61 -14.78 36.80 -26.57
C GLN A 61 -15.20 36.81 -25.10
N ILE A 62 -15.81 37.89 -24.61
CA ILE A 62 -16.26 37.99 -23.23
C ILE A 62 -17.77 38.18 -23.19
N LEU A 63 -18.43 37.30 -22.44
CA LEU A 63 -19.85 37.32 -22.18
C LEU A 63 -20.09 37.39 -20.66
N LEU A 64 -20.99 38.27 -20.22
CA LEU A 64 -21.39 38.36 -18.81
C LEU A 64 -22.82 37.82 -18.68
N SER A 65 -23.08 37.07 -17.62
CA SER A 65 -24.38 36.44 -17.35
C SER A 65 -24.84 36.74 -15.92
N PRO A 66 -26.09 37.18 -15.70
CA PRO A 66 -26.68 37.42 -14.38
C PRO A 66 -27.04 36.10 -13.68
N THR A 67 -26.01 35.35 -13.35
CA THR A 67 -26.06 33.98 -12.79
C THR A 67 -24.87 33.78 -11.86
N ASN A 68 -24.87 32.70 -11.09
CA ASN A 68 -23.74 32.18 -10.33
C ASN A 68 -22.93 31.15 -11.14
N ARG A 69 -21.65 30.95 -10.81
CA ARG A 69 -20.79 29.93 -11.44
C ARG A 69 -21.35 28.51 -11.36
N LEU A 70 -22.05 28.20 -10.28
CA LEU A 70 -22.63 26.88 -10.00
C LEU A 70 -23.92 26.61 -10.79
N ASP A 71 -24.49 27.62 -11.43
CA ASP A 71 -25.70 27.44 -12.23
C ASP A 71 -25.41 26.67 -13.52
N GLU A 72 -26.46 26.05 -14.10
CA GLU A 72 -26.31 25.27 -15.32
C GLU A 72 -25.77 26.11 -16.48
N ILE A 73 -24.90 25.53 -17.31
CA ILE A 73 -24.37 26.21 -18.50
C ILE A 73 -25.47 26.65 -19.47
N SER A 74 -26.59 25.92 -19.51
CA SER A 74 -27.79 26.24 -20.30
C SER A 74 -28.36 27.60 -19.93
N GLU A 75 -28.51 27.85 -18.65
CA GLU A 75 -29.00 29.09 -18.09
C GLU A 75 -27.98 30.21 -18.29
N LYS A 76 -26.72 29.97 -17.92
CA LYS A 76 -25.65 30.97 -18.04
C LYS A 76 -25.49 31.47 -19.48
N TYR A 77 -25.46 30.56 -20.46
CA TYR A 77 -25.29 30.95 -21.86
C TYR A 77 -26.53 31.65 -22.44
N LYS A 78 -27.74 31.24 -22.04
CA LYS A 78 -28.99 31.85 -22.52
C LYS A 78 -29.15 33.30 -22.04
N GLN A 79 -28.73 33.58 -20.80
CA GLN A 79 -28.81 34.92 -20.21
C GLN A 79 -27.61 35.81 -20.54
N ALA A 80 -26.54 35.21 -21.08
CA ALA A 80 -25.31 35.91 -21.41
C ALA A 80 -25.50 37.07 -22.40
N LYS A 81 -24.87 38.20 -22.12
CA LYS A 81 -24.76 39.34 -23.05
C LYS A 81 -23.29 39.74 -23.26
N PRO A 82 -22.95 40.30 -24.43
CA PRO A 82 -21.59 40.76 -24.73
C PRO A 82 -21.10 41.83 -23.75
N LEU A 83 -19.81 41.81 -23.43
CA LEU A 83 -19.15 42.81 -22.58
C LEU A 83 -19.47 44.26 -23.01
N ALA A 84 -19.56 44.53 -24.31
CA ALA A 84 -19.92 45.84 -24.84
C ALA A 84 -21.21 46.42 -24.22
N GLN A 85 -22.23 45.59 -23.96
CA GLN A 85 -23.49 46.02 -23.34
C GLN A 85 -23.35 46.35 -21.85
N TYR A 86 -22.32 45.84 -21.18
CA TYR A 86 -22.01 46.13 -19.78
C TYR A 86 -21.06 47.33 -19.64
N LEU A 87 -20.48 47.80 -20.74
CA LEU A 87 -19.63 48.99 -20.79
C LEU A 87 -20.38 50.22 -21.34
N ASP A 88 -21.63 50.05 -21.77
CA ASP A 88 -22.49 51.10 -22.31
C ASP A 88 -23.34 51.74 -21.19
N GLY A 89 -22.91 52.92 -20.74
CA GLY A 89 -23.61 53.73 -19.74
C GLY A 89 -24.57 54.76 -20.33
N GLU A 90 -24.67 54.90 -21.65
CA GLU A 90 -25.49 55.93 -22.32
C GLU A 90 -26.87 55.39 -22.70
N ASN A 91 -26.96 54.13 -23.10
CA ASN A 91 -28.22 53.50 -23.51
C ASN A 91 -29.07 53.10 -22.30
N GLU A 92 -30.32 53.58 -22.24
CA GLU A 92 -31.29 53.29 -21.17
C GLU A 92 -31.49 51.78 -20.92
N GLU A 93 -31.44 50.94 -21.97
CA GLU A 93 -31.60 49.48 -21.84
C GLU A 93 -30.39 48.80 -21.18
N ASN A 94 -29.22 49.45 -21.18
CA ASN A 94 -27.96 48.90 -20.68
C ASN A 94 -27.54 49.47 -19.32
N ILE A 95 -28.20 50.50 -18.80
CA ILE A 95 -27.87 51.15 -17.52
C ILE A 95 -27.73 50.11 -16.39
N LEU A 96 -28.66 49.15 -16.28
CA LEU A 96 -28.59 48.14 -15.23
C LEU A 96 -27.33 47.26 -15.36
N LYS A 97 -26.99 46.83 -16.58
CA LYS A 97 -25.77 46.05 -16.86
C LYS A 97 -24.52 46.85 -16.54
N TYR A 98 -24.50 48.13 -16.91
CA TYR A 98 -23.40 49.03 -16.58
C TYR A 98 -23.23 49.17 -15.06
N THR A 99 -24.32 49.28 -14.28
CA THR A 99 -24.23 49.28 -12.82
C THR A 99 -23.69 47.97 -12.24
N THR A 100 -24.03 46.83 -12.85
CA THR A 100 -23.46 45.52 -12.48
C THR A 100 -21.94 45.49 -12.72
N PHE A 101 -21.46 45.97 -13.87
CA PHE A 101 -20.03 46.08 -14.15
C PHE A 101 -19.31 46.93 -13.10
N LEU A 102 -19.87 48.10 -12.74
CA LEU A 102 -19.31 48.96 -11.69
C LEU A 102 -19.30 48.27 -10.32
N SER A 103 -20.27 47.40 -10.03
CA SER A 103 -20.29 46.58 -8.82
C SER A 103 -19.16 45.55 -8.81
N MET A 104 -18.95 44.83 -9.92
CA MET A 104 -17.84 43.88 -10.07
C MET A 104 -16.48 44.58 -9.90
N LEU A 105 -16.32 45.77 -10.48
CA LEU A 105 -15.12 46.60 -10.35
C LEU A 105 -14.89 47.08 -8.91
N LYS A 106 -15.95 47.30 -8.12
CA LYS A 106 -15.82 47.58 -6.68
C LYS A 106 -15.31 46.37 -5.90
N GLN A 107 -15.70 45.15 -6.29
CA GLN A 107 -15.28 43.91 -5.63
C GLN A 107 -13.87 43.43 -6.05
N PHE A 108 -13.42 43.82 -7.25
CA PHE A 108 -12.08 43.54 -7.79
C PHE A 108 -10.95 43.90 -6.81
N LYS A 109 -9.98 42.99 -6.59
CA LYS A 109 -8.74 43.29 -5.87
C LYS A 109 -7.55 43.19 -6.81
N ILE A 110 -6.69 44.20 -6.79
CA ILE A 110 -5.50 44.28 -7.65
C ILE A 110 -4.53 43.13 -7.34
N ASP A 111 -4.29 42.86 -6.05
CA ASP A 111 -3.38 41.79 -5.59
C ASP A 111 -3.71 40.42 -6.19
N GLU A 112 -5.00 40.06 -6.27
CA GLU A 112 -5.47 38.78 -6.86
C GLU A 112 -5.14 38.69 -8.36
N VAL A 113 -5.17 39.81 -9.09
CA VAL A 113 -4.79 39.85 -10.52
C VAL A 113 -3.28 39.79 -10.70
N GLU A 114 -2.51 40.40 -9.80
CA GLU A 114 -1.05 40.29 -9.80
C GLU A 114 -0.58 38.85 -9.54
N GLU A 115 -1.29 38.10 -8.69
CA GLU A 115 -1.04 36.67 -8.49
C GLU A 115 -1.28 35.88 -9.77
N ILE A 116 -2.40 36.12 -10.48
CA ILE A 116 -2.67 35.49 -11.79
C ILE A 116 -1.60 35.87 -12.83
N GLU A 117 -1.09 37.10 -12.81
CA GLU A 117 0.02 37.51 -13.68
C GLU A 117 1.30 36.71 -13.43
N LYS A 118 1.65 36.49 -12.16
CA LYS A 118 2.81 35.67 -11.77
C LYS A 118 2.59 34.21 -12.18
N GLU A 119 1.39 33.68 -11.95
CA GLU A 119 1.02 32.31 -12.34
C GLU A 119 1.11 32.12 -13.87
N GLN A 120 0.49 32.98 -14.67
CA GLN A 120 0.54 32.90 -16.13
C GLN A 120 1.96 33.11 -16.68
N THR A 121 2.77 33.93 -16.02
CA THR A 121 4.20 34.07 -16.34
C THR A 121 4.94 32.75 -16.12
N SER A 122 4.66 32.03 -15.02
CA SER A 122 5.22 30.71 -14.73
C SER A 122 4.72 29.65 -15.73
N LEU A 123 3.42 29.63 -16.02
CA LEU A 123 2.80 28.76 -17.03
C LEU A 123 3.39 29.02 -18.42
N SER A 124 3.77 30.25 -18.74
CA SER A 124 4.43 30.55 -20.00
C SER A 124 5.80 29.87 -20.14
N LYS A 125 6.46 29.53 -19.02
CA LYS A 125 7.78 28.89 -19.00
C LYS A 125 7.67 27.37 -18.91
N LYS A 126 6.80 26.86 -18.04
CA LYS A 126 6.68 25.43 -17.71
C LYS A 126 5.24 25.07 -17.39
N ILE A 127 4.78 23.92 -17.89
CA ILE A 127 3.50 23.33 -17.52
C ILE A 127 3.69 22.58 -16.19
N PRO A 128 2.79 22.75 -15.19
CA PRO A 128 2.81 22.02 -13.93
C PRO A 128 2.96 20.52 -14.11
N PHE A 129 3.56 19.83 -13.11
CA PHE A 129 3.66 18.37 -13.14
C PHE A 129 2.27 17.75 -13.29
N LYS A 130 1.32 18.17 -12.45
CA LYS A 130 -0.09 17.74 -12.45
C LYS A 130 -0.94 18.36 -13.58
N VAL A 131 -0.37 19.20 -14.46
CA VAL A 131 -1.03 20.00 -15.51
C VAL A 131 -2.00 21.07 -14.97
N LYS A 132 -2.90 20.66 -14.06
CA LYS A 132 -3.76 21.52 -13.27
C LYS A 132 -2.93 22.40 -12.32
N TYR A 133 -3.47 23.58 -12.06
CA TYR A 133 -2.95 24.60 -11.16
C TYR A 133 -4.10 25.18 -10.32
N GLU A 134 -3.77 25.83 -9.21
CA GLU A 134 -4.70 26.48 -8.30
C GLU A 134 -5.65 27.44 -9.02
N ASN A 135 -6.91 27.52 -8.58
CA ASN A 135 -7.90 28.46 -9.13
C ASN A 135 -8.17 28.40 -10.64
N ASN A 136 -7.72 27.34 -11.34
CA ASN A 136 -7.95 27.20 -12.77
C ASN A 136 -9.44 27.15 -13.17
N TYR A 137 -10.33 26.83 -12.23
CA TYR A 137 -11.77 26.82 -12.42
C TYR A 137 -12.40 28.21 -12.56
N LEU A 138 -11.68 29.27 -12.18
CA LEU A 138 -12.13 30.66 -12.32
C LEU A 138 -12.23 31.09 -13.79
N TRP A 139 -11.41 30.51 -14.67
CA TRP A 139 -11.29 30.97 -16.05
C TRP A 139 -12.60 30.88 -16.85
N GLN A 140 -13.45 29.87 -16.60
CA GLN A 140 -14.74 29.71 -17.30
C GLN A 140 -14.66 29.94 -18.83
N ILE A 141 -13.58 29.47 -19.46
CA ILE A 141 -13.38 29.59 -20.91
C ILE A 141 -13.98 28.38 -21.61
N TYR A 142 -14.81 28.65 -22.61
CA TYR A 142 -15.48 27.67 -23.45
C TYR A 142 -15.01 27.83 -24.90
N TYR A 143 -15.26 26.81 -25.72
CA TYR A 143 -14.96 26.82 -27.14
C TYR A 143 -16.22 26.46 -27.93
N SER A 144 -16.56 27.29 -28.92
CA SER A 144 -17.62 26.96 -29.87
C SER A 144 -17.04 26.35 -31.14
N GLU A 145 -17.36 25.08 -31.37
CA GLU A 145 -16.90 24.34 -32.55
C GLU A 145 -17.51 24.91 -33.85
N ASN A 146 -18.78 25.34 -33.82
CA ASN A 146 -19.50 25.83 -35.00
C ASN A 146 -18.87 27.11 -35.58
N THR A 147 -18.36 27.97 -34.70
CA THR A 147 -17.80 29.28 -35.08
C THR A 147 -16.28 29.35 -34.93
N ASN A 148 -15.66 28.28 -34.43
CA ASN A 148 -14.23 28.19 -34.13
C ASN A 148 -13.73 29.35 -33.26
N GLN A 149 -14.45 29.65 -32.18
CA GLN A 149 -14.17 30.80 -31.32
C GLN A 149 -14.16 30.41 -29.84
N TYR A 150 -13.24 31.02 -29.10
CA TYR A 150 -13.21 30.91 -27.64
C TYR A 150 -14.03 32.04 -27.03
N PHE A 151 -14.66 31.75 -25.90
CA PHE A 151 -15.33 32.77 -25.12
C PHE A 151 -15.25 32.48 -23.63
N MET A 152 -15.09 33.53 -22.83
CA MET A 152 -15.21 33.50 -21.39
C MET A 152 -16.66 33.82 -21.01
N LEU A 153 -17.24 32.99 -20.15
CA LEU A 153 -18.55 33.24 -19.57
C LEU A 153 -18.37 33.68 -18.12
N VAL A 154 -18.69 34.93 -17.83
CA VAL A 154 -18.46 35.57 -16.53
C VAL A 154 -19.80 35.66 -15.78
N PRO A 155 -20.02 34.83 -14.73
CA PRO A 155 -21.19 34.95 -13.88
C PRO A 155 -21.09 36.23 -13.04
N THR A 156 -22.10 37.11 -13.06
CA THR A 156 -22.05 38.40 -12.35
C THR A 156 -22.52 38.33 -10.90
N GLU A 157 -22.90 37.14 -10.41
CA GLU A 157 -23.27 36.90 -9.00
C GLU A 157 -22.16 36.19 -8.21
N ASP A 158 -20.97 36.05 -8.80
CA ASP A 158 -19.79 35.51 -8.14
C ASP A 158 -19.16 36.55 -7.17
N SER A 159 -18.22 36.09 -6.35
CA SER A 159 -17.42 36.97 -5.47
C SER A 159 -16.02 37.28 -6.00
N ASP A 160 -15.57 36.55 -7.02
CA ASP A 160 -14.21 36.61 -7.56
C ASP A 160 -14.24 36.85 -9.07
N TYR A 161 -13.69 38.00 -9.48
CA TYR A 161 -13.63 38.48 -10.85
C TYR A 161 -12.18 38.67 -11.36
N SER A 162 -11.20 38.15 -10.63
CA SER A 162 -9.78 38.32 -10.89
C SER A 162 -9.39 37.90 -12.32
N THR A 163 -9.73 36.67 -12.74
CA THR A 163 -9.45 36.18 -14.10
C THR A 163 -10.11 37.02 -15.20
N PHE A 164 -11.31 37.56 -14.95
CA PHE A 164 -12.03 38.43 -15.89
C PHE A 164 -11.29 39.77 -16.08
N PHE A 165 -10.94 40.44 -14.99
CA PHE A 165 -10.23 41.71 -15.06
C PHE A 165 -8.78 41.54 -15.56
N PHE A 166 -8.12 40.43 -15.24
CA PHE A 166 -6.86 40.04 -15.86
C PHE A 166 -6.99 39.95 -17.38
N LEU A 167 -8.04 39.29 -17.89
CA LEU A 167 -8.24 39.13 -19.32
C LEU A 167 -8.50 40.48 -20.02
N ILE A 168 -9.28 41.37 -19.41
CA ILE A 168 -9.46 42.74 -19.91
C ILE A 168 -8.11 43.47 -19.99
N LYS A 169 -7.34 43.47 -18.90
CA LYS A 169 -6.03 44.13 -18.83
C LYS A 169 -5.12 43.65 -19.97
N LYS A 170 -5.02 42.33 -20.18
CA LYS A 170 -4.20 41.77 -21.27
C LYS A 170 -4.70 42.09 -22.67
N LYS A 171 -6.02 42.22 -22.88
CA LYS A 171 -6.56 42.71 -24.16
C LYS A 171 -6.13 44.16 -24.42
N LEU A 172 -6.02 44.99 -23.38
CA LEU A 172 -5.70 46.41 -23.48
C LEU A 172 -4.19 46.70 -23.60
N GLU A 173 -3.32 45.84 -23.08
CA GLU A 173 -1.84 46.00 -23.17
C GLU A 173 -1.29 45.89 -24.62
N LYS A 174 -2.10 45.50 -25.61
CA LYS A 174 -1.79 45.40 -27.06
C LYS A 174 -0.48 44.67 -27.40
N LYS A 175 -0.04 43.71 -26.57
CA LYS A 175 1.10 42.83 -26.88
C LYS A 175 0.73 41.86 -28.00
N LYS A 176 1.43 41.94 -29.13
CA LYS A 176 1.21 41.05 -30.27
C LYS A 176 1.42 39.59 -29.85
N ASN A 177 0.41 38.75 -30.08
CA ASN A 177 0.41 37.30 -29.89
C ASN A 177 0.59 36.80 -28.43
N GLU A 178 0.19 37.60 -27.44
CA GLU A 178 0.14 37.13 -26.06
C GLU A 178 -0.86 35.97 -25.92
N LYS A 179 -0.39 34.86 -25.32
CA LYS A 179 -1.18 33.66 -25.07
C LYS A 179 -1.21 33.35 -23.59
N ILE A 180 -2.37 32.90 -23.13
CA ILE A 180 -2.61 32.44 -21.75
C ILE A 180 -2.83 30.94 -21.75
N PHE A 181 -2.37 30.26 -20.71
CA PHE A 181 -2.59 28.82 -20.52
C PHE A 181 -3.80 28.62 -19.63
N VAL A 182 -4.83 27.96 -20.16
CA VAL A 182 -6.13 27.85 -19.50
C VAL A 182 -6.79 26.50 -19.78
N PRO A 183 -7.60 25.98 -18.84
CA PRO A 183 -8.49 24.85 -19.12
C PRO A 183 -9.66 25.28 -20.00
N ILE A 184 -10.14 24.37 -20.86
CA ILE A 184 -11.32 24.60 -21.69
C ILE A 184 -12.50 23.79 -21.15
N ARG A 185 -13.59 24.47 -20.81
CA ARG A 185 -14.80 23.87 -20.26
C ARG A 185 -15.64 23.18 -21.32
N ASN A 186 -16.23 22.05 -20.92
CA ASN A 186 -17.21 21.27 -21.69
C ASN A 186 -16.72 20.87 -23.09
N VAL A 187 -15.40 20.74 -23.25
CA VAL A 187 -14.78 20.24 -24.47
C VAL A 187 -14.33 18.80 -24.23
N GLU A 188 -14.80 17.90 -25.08
CA GLU A 188 -14.42 16.48 -25.10
C GLU A 188 -13.01 16.28 -25.69
N TYR A 189 -12.43 15.08 -25.56
CA TYR A 189 -11.16 14.79 -26.22
C TYR A 189 -11.25 14.97 -27.74
N SER A 190 -10.18 15.45 -28.37
CA SER A 190 -10.16 15.78 -29.80
C SER A 190 -10.28 14.56 -30.72
N ASN A 191 -10.08 13.36 -30.18
CA ASN A 191 -9.98 12.09 -30.90
C ASN A 191 -8.86 12.04 -31.95
N LYS A 192 -7.85 12.93 -31.85
CA LYS A 192 -6.74 13.00 -32.81
C LYS A 192 -5.72 11.89 -32.63
N TYR A 193 -5.31 11.63 -31.39
CA TYR A 193 -4.30 10.60 -31.08
C TYR A 193 -4.94 9.28 -30.65
N LEU A 194 -6.00 9.36 -29.83
CA LEU A 194 -6.74 8.21 -29.30
C LEU A 194 -8.24 8.47 -29.44
N LYS A 195 -9.03 7.42 -29.63
CA LYS A 195 -10.49 7.47 -29.61
C LYS A 195 -11.00 7.60 -28.18
N LYS A 196 -12.23 8.08 -28.01
CA LYS A 196 -12.92 8.13 -26.71
C LYS A 196 -12.87 6.79 -25.95
N SER A 197 -13.18 5.68 -26.62
CA SER A 197 -13.11 4.35 -26.01
C SER A 197 -11.70 3.95 -25.60
N GLU A 198 -10.67 4.43 -26.31
CA GLU A 198 -9.27 4.14 -25.96
C GLU A 198 -8.82 4.95 -24.74
N PHE A 199 -9.36 6.15 -24.52
CA PHE A 199 -9.16 6.89 -23.25
C PHE A 199 -9.80 6.13 -22.07
N GLU A 200 -11.05 5.70 -22.20
CA GLU A 200 -11.76 4.92 -21.17
C GLU A 200 -11.02 3.61 -20.86
N ASP A 201 -10.55 2.90 -21.89
CA ASP A 201 -9.69 1.73 -21.73
C ASP A 201 -8.41 2.04 -20.94
N ILE A 202 -7.67 3.10 -21.29
CA ILE A 202 -6.43 3.48 -20.59
C ILE A 202 -6.70 3.79 -19.12
N GLU A 203 -7.78 4.50 -18.81
CA GLU A 203 -8.18 4.79 -17.42
C GLU A 203 -8.38 3.49 -16.63
N ASN A 204 -9.13 2.54 -17.19
CA ASN A 204 -9.39 1.23 -16.59
C ASN A 204 -8.10 0.40 -16.43
N TYR A 205 -7.26 0.36 -17.47
CA TYR A 205 -6.02 -0.42 -17.46
C TYR A 205 -5.05 0.13 -16.43
N LEU A 206 -4.83 1.45 -16.40
CA LEU A 206 -3.95 2.07 -15.42
C LEU A 206 -4.46 1.87 -14.01
N TRP A 207 -5.77 2.05 -13.75
CA TRP A 207 -6.35 1.80 -12.42
C TRP A 207 -6.03 0.39 -11.90
N LEU A 208 -6.08 -0.64 -12.75
CA LEU A 208 -5.73 -2.01 -12.37
C LEU A 208 -4.28 -2.12 -11.86
N PHE A 209 -3.34 -1.46 -12.52
CA PHE A 209 -1.90 -1.53 -12.22
C PHE A 209 -1.49 -0.59 -11.09
N THR A 210 -1.98 0.64 -11.09
CA THR A 210 -1.56 1.71 -10.16
C THR A 210 -2.37 1.70 -8.86
N LYS A 211 -3.54 1.05 -8.85
CA LYS A 211 -4.56 1.10 -7.78
C LYS A 211 -5.15 2.48 -7.53
N ASP A 212 -5.03 3.38 -8.51
CA ASP A 212 -5.50 4.76 -8.44
C ASP A 212 -5.98 5.24 -9.81
N TRP A 213 -7.05 6.02 -9.85
CA TRP A 213 -7.62 6.50 -11.11
C TRP A 213 -6.74 7.61 -11.72
N PRO A 214 -6.25 7.45 -12.96
CA PRO A 214 -5.47 8.49 -13.61
C PRO A 214 -6.35 9.67 -14.05
N LEU A 215 -5.73 10.84 -14.17
CA LEU A 215 -6.29 12.01 -14.81
C LEU A 215 -5.61 12.22 -16.17
N ILE A 216 -6.40 12.23 -17.25
CA ILE A 216 -5.89 12.35 -18.62
C ILE A 216 -6.25 13.71 -19.22
N TYR A 217 -5.23 14.41 -19.71
CA TYR A 217 -5.36 15.74 -20.30
C TYR A 217 -4.78 15.78 -21.71
N GLU A 218 -5.51 16.36 -22.65
CA GLU A 218 -4.93 16.90 -23.88
C GLU A 218 -4.36 18.30 -23.61
N VAL A 219 -3.06 18.46 -23.85
CA VAL A 219 -2.35 19.71 -23.65
C VAL A 219 -1.84 20.23 -24.98
N TYR A 220 -2.25 21.44 -25.35
CA TYR A 220 -1.84 22.13 -26.57
C TYR A 220 -0.80 23.18 -26.23
N ASP A 221 0.39 23.07 -26.83
CA ASP A 221 1.49 23.99 -26.60
C ASP A 221 1.27 25.36 -27.28
N LYS A 222 2.24 26.29 -27.12
CA LYS A 222 2.19 27.62 -27.74
C LYS A 222 2.15 27.58 -29.28
N ARG A 223 2.55 26.49 -29.92
CA ARG A 223 2.49 26.26 -31.37
C ARG A 223 1.24 25.48 -31.78
N ASN A 224 0.31 25.23 -30.85
CA ASN A 224 -0.89 24.43 -31.04
C ASN A 224 -0.59 22.95 -31.38
N LYS A 225 0.57 22.44 -30.95
CA LYS A 225 0.91 21.01 -31.02
C LYS A 225 0.28 20.28 -29.84
N LEU A 226 -0.43 19.19 -30.13
CA LEU A 226 -1.07 18.34 -29.14
C LEU A 226 -0.07 17.39 -28.48
N SER A 227 -0.22 17.22 -27.17
CA SER A 227 0.35 16.12 -26.38
C SER A 227 -0.69 15.60 -25.39
N ILE A 228 -0.65 14.31 -25.07
CA ILE A 228 -1.49 13.73 -24.01
C ILE A 228 -0.64 13.60 -22.75
N HIS A 229 -1.17 14.08 -21.63
CA HIS A 229 -0.54 14.00 -20.32
C HIS A 229 -1.44 13.18 -19.41
N ILE A 230 -0.90 12.11 -18.83
CA ILE A 230 -1.60 11.28 -17.85
C ILE A 230 -0.91 11.47 -16.51
N VAL A 231 -1.64 11.81 -15.47
CA VAL A 231 -1.10 12.02 -14.12
C VAL A 231 -1.91 11.24 -13.10
N GLY A 232 -1.26 10.71 -12.08
CA GLY A 232 -1.92 9.94 -11.02
C GLY A 232 -0.94 9.55 -9.94
N GLU A 233 -1.37 8.69 -9.01
CA GLU A 233 -0.50 8.07 -8.03
C GLU A 233 -0.37 6.57 -8.29
N THR A 234 0.75 5.97 -7.89
CA THR A 234 0.97 4.54 -8.05
C THR A 234 1.63 3.95 -6.82
N GLU A 235 1.27 2.71 -6.49
CA GLU A 235 1.95 1.93 -5.46
C GLU A 235 3.35 1.52 -5.95
N VAL A 236 4.39 2.00 -5.25
CA VAL A 236 5.80 1.70 -5.59
C VAL A 236 6.42 0.67 -4.65
N TYR A 237 5.85 0.50 -3.46
CA TYR A 237 6.22 -0.55 -2.51
C TYR A 237 5.09 -0.78 -1.50
N HIS A 238 4.44 -1.96 -1.57
CA HIS A 238 3.23 -2.27 -0.82
C HIS A 238 2.23 -1.11 -0.96
N LYS A 239 1.76 -0.52 0.14
CA LYS A 239 0.80 0.60 0.12
C LYS A 239 1.47 2.00 0.02
N ILE A 240 2.79 2.08 -0.14
CA ILE A 240 3.48 3.38 -0.35
C ILE A 240 3.19 3.87 -1.76
N LYS A 241 2.60 5.07 -1.84
CA LYS A 241 2.24 5.72 -3.10
C LYS A 241 3.23 6.79 -3.52
N SER A 242 3.37 6.99 -4.82
CA SER A 242 4.12 8.11 -5.37
C SER A 242 3.46 8.65 -6.64
N PRO A 243 3.46 9.98 -6.86
CA PRO A 243 2.85 10.56 -8.03
C PRO A 243 3.69 10.29 -9.28
N TYR A 244 3.03 10.10 -10.41
CA TYR A 244 3.66 9.87 -11.71
C TYR A 244 3.07 10.76 -12.79
N LYS A 245 3.79 10.88 -13.91
CA LYS A 245 3.32 11.54 -15.13
C LYS A 245 3.76 10.78 -16.36
N ILE A 246 2.83 10.48 -17.26
CA ILE A 246 3.13 9.96 -18.61
C ILE A 246 2.89 11.08 -19.61
N LYS A 247 3.84 11.30 -20.53
CA LYS A 247 3.74 12.30 -21.59
C LYS A 247 3.85 11.66 -22.96
N LEU A 248 2.81 11.80 -23.77
CA LEU A 248 2.71 11.26 -25.12
C LEU A 248 2.71 12.43 -26.11
N ASN A 249 3.76 12.57 -26.91
CA ASN A 249 3.95 13.73 -27.78
C ASN A 249 3.41 13.50 -29.20
N THR A 250 3.23 12.24 -29.58
CA THR A 250 2.77 11.82 -30.91
C THR A 250 1.65 10.79 -30.83
N GLN A 251 0.94 10.60 -31.95
CA GLN A 251 -0.05 9.55 -32.09
C GLN A 251 0.57 8.14 -31.98
N GLU A 252 1.81 7.98 -32.45
CA GLU A 252 2.54 6.72 -32.34
C GLU A 252 2.79 6.38 -30.86
N ASP A 253 3.32 7.32 -30.07
CA ASP A 253 3.55 7.14 -28.63
C ASP A 253 2.27 6.66 -27.92
N ALA A 254 1.13 7.31 -28.24
CA ALA A 254 -0.15 6.99 -27.64
C ALA A 254 -0.66 5.59 -28.03
N ASN A 255 -0.51 5.21 -29.31
CA ASN A 255 -0.86 3.87 -29.78
C ASN A 255 0.02 2.79 -29.14
N GLN A 256 1.32 3.05 -28.97
CA GLN A 256 2.25 2.13 -28.34
C GLN A 256 1.89 1.90 -26.87
N LEU A 257 1.64 2.97 -26.10
CA LEU A 257 1.18 2.86 -24.72
C LEU A 257 -0.14 2.10 -24.62
N TYR A 258 -1.13 2.45 -25.44
CA TYR A 258 -2.44 1.79 -25.43
C TYR A 258 -2.31 0.27 -25.65
N LYS A 259 -1.53 -0.14 -26.65
CA LYS A 259 -1.31 -1.57 -26.94
C LYS A 259 -0.54 -2.29 -25.83
N LEU A 260 0.47 -1.65 -25.24
CA LEU A 260 1.21 -2.21 -24.11
C LEU A 260 0.29 -2.44 -22.91
N LEU A 261 -0.47 -1.41 -22.51
CA LEU A 261 -1.42 -1.49 -21.40
C LEU A 261 -2.49 -2.55 -21.65
N LYS A 262 -3.05 -2.59 -22.87
CA LYS A 262 -4.05 -3.60 -23.25
C LYS A 262 -3.50 -5.01 -23.17
N ALA A 263 -2.27 -5.22 -23.65
CA ALA A 263 -1.62 -6.51 -23.60
C ALA A 263 -1.42 -7.01 -22.17
N MET A 264 -0.86 -6.15 -21.32
CA MET A 264 -0.67 -6.44 -19.90
C MET A 264 -2.00 -6.66 -19.18
N PHE A 265 -3.04 -5.88 -19.52
CA PHE A 265 -4.35 -5.99 -18.91
C PHE A 265 -4.96 -7.36 -19.18
N ILE A 266 -4.94 -7.81 -20.45
CA ILE A 266 -5.42 -9.14 -20.84
C ILE A 266 -4.65 -10.23 -20.08
N LEU A 267 -3.31 -10.16 -20.05
CA LEU A 267 -2.51 -11.18 -19.38
C LEU A 267 -2.77 -11.26 -17.88
N GLN A 268 -2.85 -10.12 -17.18
CA GLN A 268 -3.09 -10.14 -15.73
C GLN A 268 -4.53 -10.51 -15.36
N THR A 269 -5.51 -10.20 -16.22
CA THR A 269 -6.92 -10.52 -15.94
C THR A 269 -7.28 -11.95 -16.31
N GLU A 270 -6.79 -12.46 -17.43
CA GLU A 270 -7.03 -13.84 -17.87
C GLU A 270 -6.12 -14.85 -17.18
N LEU A 271 -4.90 -14.44 -16.78
CA LEU A 271 -3.87 -15.31 -16.20
C LEU A 271 -3.27 -14.72 -14.91
N PRO A 272 -4.09 -14.40 -13.89
CA PRO A 272 -3.65 -13.66 -12.69
C PRO A 272 -2.62 -14.41 -11.84
N HIS A 273 -2.55 -15.74 -11.96
CA HIS A 273 -1.58 -16.58 -11.24
C HIS A 273 -0.18 -16.56 -11.85
N TYR A 274 -0.05 -16.14 -13.11
CA TYR A 274 1.22 -16.15 -13.84
C TYR A 274 1.74 -14.75 -14.14
N PHE A 275 0.85 -13.79 -14.39
CA PHE A 275 1.21 -12.43 -14.78
C PHE A 275 0.68 -11.43 -13.76
N HIS A 276 1.60 -10.84 -13.00
CA HIS A 276 1.30 -9.76 -12.05
C HIS A 276 2.26 -8.59 -12.27
N PHE A 277 1.77 -7.55 -12.94
CA PHE A 277 2.58 -6.39 -13.27
C PHE A 277 2.64 -5.41 -12.11
N LYS A 278 3.84 -4.97 -11.79
CA LYS A 278 4.14 -3.96 -10.77
C LYS A 278 4.52 -2.64 -11.43
N THR A 279 4.26 -1.55 -10.74
CA THR A 279 4.60 -0.20 -11.17
C THR A 279 5.80 0.35 -10.43
N ASN A 280 6.60 1.17 -11.10
CA ASN A 280 7.69 1.94 -10.50
C ASN A 280 7.82 3.29 -11.19
N ILE A 281 8.75 4.11 -10.73
CA ILE A 281 9.00 5.45 -11.26
C ILE A 281 10.43 5.57 -11.80
N ASN A 282 10.55 6.21 -12.96
CA ASN A 282 11.85 6.47 -13.58
C ASN A 282 12.52 7.76 -13.04
N LYS A 283 13.65 8.15 -13.63
CA LYS A 283 14.41 9.35 -13.20
C LYS A 283 13.74 10.69 -13.56
N ASN A 284 12.68 10.66 -14.36
CA ASN A 284 11.92 11.83 -14.80
C ASN A 284 10.55 11.93 -14.13
N GLY A 285 10.21 11.01 -13.22
CA GLY A 285 8.87 10.94 -12.62
C GLY A 285 7.83 10.25 -13.52
N GLU A 286 8.26 9.49 -14.52
CA GLU A 286 7.37 8.75 -15.41
C GLU A 286 7.14 7.32 -14.93
N LEU A 287 5.96 6.79 -15.24
CA LEU A 287 5.53 5.45 -14.85
C LEU A 287 6.28 4.38 -15.65
N GLU A 288 6.78 3.36 -14.96
CA GLU A 288 7.38 2.17 -15.56
C GLU A 288 6.64 0.92 -15.08
N PHE A 289 6.61 -0.11 -15.93
CA PHE A 289 5.96 -1.38 -15.65
C PHE A 289 6.99 -2.50 -15.59
N TYR A 290 6.82 -3.39 -14.63
CA TYR A 290 7.72 -4.52 -14.38
C TYR A 290 6.91 -5.80 -14.20
N LEU A 291 7.39 -6.91 -14.78
CA LEU A 291 7.00 -8.25 -14.34
C LEU A 291 8.20 -8.82 -13.57
N GLU A 292 7.98 -9.17 -12.31
CA GLU A 292 9.08 -9.50 -11.39
C GLU A 292 10.10 -8.35 -11.32
N ASP A 293 11.31 -8.56 -11.86
CA ASP A 293 12.38 -7.56 -11.94
C ASP A 293 12.66 -7.07 -13.37
N GLU A 294 11.94 -7.58 -14.38
CA GLU A 294 12.11 -7.24 -15.79
C GLU A 294 11.20 -6.06 -16.16
N LYS A 295 11.80 -4.99 -16.68
CA LYS A 295 11.06 -3.83 -17.20
C LYS A 295 10.42 -4.19 -18.53
N ILE A 296 9.15 -3.84 -18.70
CA ILE A 296 8.41 -4.08 -19.93
C ILE A 296 8.22 -2.78 -20.68
N GLU A 297 8.64 -2.79 -21.94
CA GLU A 297 8.45 -1.69 -22.88
C GLU A 297 7.78 -2.20 -24.15
N TYR A 298 7.03 -1.32 -24.83
CA TYR A 298 6.34 -1.70 -26.07
C TYR A 298 7.32 -2.14 -27.17
N ILE A 299 8.53 -1.55 -27.20
CA ILE A 299 9.53 -1.86 -28.23
C ILE A 299 9.98 -3.32 -28.20
N ASP A 300 10.01 -3.93 -27.01
CA ASP A 300 10.46 -5.30 -26.79
C ASP A 300 9.29 -6.29 -26.58
N ILE A 301 8.04 -5.82 -26.67
CA ILE A 301 6.86 -6.62 -26.29
C ILE A 301 6.70 -7.89 -27.13
N ALA A 302 7.07 -7.85 -28.42
CA ALA A 302 6.96 -9.01 -29.31
C ALA A 302 7.97 -10.10 -28.97
N GLU A 303 9.21 -9.70 -28.65
CA GLU A 303 10.25 -10.60 -28.17
C GLU A 303 9.88 -11.16 -26.80
N TRP A 304 9.43 -10.30 -25.90
CA TRP A 304 8.98 -10.68 -24.57
C TRP A 304 7.84 -11.71 -24.60
N ILE A 305 6.78 -11.49 -25.41
CA ILE A 305 5.68 -12.46 -25.59
C ILE A 305 6.22 -13.80 -26.08
N SER A 306 7.17 -13.79 -27.01
CA SER A 306 7.75 -15.02 -27.57
C SER A 306 8.58 -15.79 -26.54
N ASN A 307 9.33 -15.07 -25.70
CA ASN A 307 10.08 -15.65 -24.58
C ASN A 307 9.13 -16.27 -23.54
N GLN A 308 8.05 -15.57 -23.18
CA GLN A 308 7.02 -16.09 -22.27
C GLN A 308 6.31 -17.31 -22.85
N TYR A 309 6.06 -17.35 -24.16
CA TYR A 309 5.48 -18.52 -24.81
C TYR A 309 6.38 -19.75 -24.70
N HIS A 310 7.67 -19.59 -24.98
CA HIS A 310 8.64 -20.69 -24.87
C HIS A 310 8.81 -21.17 -23.42
N LEU A 311 8.82 -20.25 -22.45
CA LEU A 311 8.78 -20.62 -21.03
C LEU A 311 7.52 -21.43 -20.69
N GLY A 312 6.38 -21.04 -21.26
CA GLY A 312 5.12 -21.79 -21.14
C GLY A 312 5.22 -23.21 -21.70
N GLU A 313 5.80 -23.39 -22.89
CA GLU A 313 5.99 -24.73 -23.48
C GLU A 313 6.84 -25.63 -22.57
N GLU A 314 7.90 -25.09 -21.96
CA GLU A 314 8.73 -25.82 -21.00
C GLU A 314 7.94 -26.19 -19.73
N LYS A 315 7.18 -25.23 -19.17
CA LYS A 315 6.32 -25.48 -18.00
C LYS A 315 5.27 -26.55 -18.26
N GLN A 316 4.61 -26.50 -19.42
CA GLN A 316 3.64 -27.50 -19.82
C GLN A 316 4.26 -28.90 -19.82
N LYS A 317 5.41 -29.05 -20.47
CA LYS A 317 6.10 -30.33 -20.55
C LYS A 317 6.50 -30.87 -19.18
N VAL A 318 7.04 -30.01 -18.31
CA VAL A 318 7.40 -30.40 -16.94
C VAL A 318 6.17 -30.86 -16.15
N ALA A 319 5.02 -30.18 -16.30
CA ALA A 319 3.79 -30.59 -15.66
C ALA A 319 3.31 -31.96 -16.16
N GLU A 320 3.36 -32.20 -17.48
CA GLU A 320 3.00 -33.48 -18.10
C GLU A 320 3.88 -34.63 -17.59
N ASP A 321 5.21 -34.45 -17.59
CA ASP A 321 6.17 -35.45 -17.10
C ASP A 321 5.91 -35.79 -15.62
N LEU A 322 5.65 -34.78 -14.78
CA LEU A 322 5.33 -34.96 -13.36
C LEU A 322 3.98 -35.67 -13.14
N ILE A 323 2.98 -35.40 -13.98
CA ILE A 323 1.68 -36.09 -13.90
C ILE A 323 1.87 -37.58 -14.19
N GLU A 324 2.62 -37.92 -15.23
CA GLU A 324 2.90 -39.31 -15.60
C GLU A 324 3.65 -40.04 -14.47
N GLU A 325 4.72 -39.44 -13.95
CA GLU A 325 5.50 -40.01 -12.85
C GLU A 325 4.64 -40.23 -11.59
N ASN A 326 3.79 -39.26 -11.23
CA ASN A 326 2.94 -39.36 -10.05
C ASN A 326 1.78 -40.34 -10.25
N LYS A 327 1.21 -40.47 -11.44
CA LYS A 327 0.22 -41.52 -11.74
C LYS A 327 0.83 -42.92 -11.57
N LEU A 328 2.07 -43.14 -12.02
CA LEU A 328 2.77 -44.41 -11.79
C LEU A 328 3.01 -44.69 -10.29
N LYS A 329 3.40 -43.67 -9.52
CA LYS A 329 3.54 -43.78 -8.05
C LYS A 329 2.21 -44.10 -7.37
N LEU A 330 1.13 -43.48 -7.82
CA LEU A 330 -0.22 -43.70 -7.30
C LEU A 330 -0.66 -45.15 -7.50
N GLU A 331 -0.44 -45.71 -8.70
CA GLU A 331 -0.76 -47.13 -8.97
C GLU A 331 0.07 -48.09 -8.12
N LYS A 332 1.39 -47.85 -7.96
CA LYS A 332 2.24 -48.65 -7.06
C LYS A 332 1.71 -48.65 -5.62
N LEU A 333 1.29 -47.49 -5.10
CA LEU A 333 0.70 -47.38 -3.76
C LEU A 333 -0.64 -48.12 -3.63
N LYS A 334 -1.49 -48.09 -4.66
CA LYS A 334 -2.75 -48.87 -4.66
C LYS A 334 -2.48 -50.37 -4.54
N VAL A 335 -1.49 -50.88 -5.27
CA VAL A 335 -1.09 -52.30 -5.21
C VAL A 335 -0.56 -52.66 -3.83
N GLU A 336 0.29 -51.82 -3.22
CA GLU A 336 0.82 -52.05 -1.87
C GLU A 336 -0.29 -52.09 -0.81
N ILE A 337 -1.23 -51.15 -0.87
CA ILE A 337 -2.37 -51.09 0.07
C ILE A 337 -3.27 -52.31 -0.09
N ALA A 338 -3.54 -52.75 -1.32
CA ALA A 338 -4.32 -53.96 -1.56
C ALA A 338 -3.64 -55.21 -0.97
N ALA A 339 -2.32 -55.32 -1.08
CA ALA A 339 -1.56 -56.42 -0.48
C ALA A 339 -1.64 -56.39 1.06
N GLN A 340 -1.53 -55.21 1.66
CA GLN A 340 -1.68 -55.02 3.11
C GLN A 340 -3.10 -55.31 3.60
N GLU A 341 -4.14 -54.93 2.85
CA GLU A 341 -5.53 -55.27 3.16
C GLU A 341 -5.75 -56.79 3.18
N ILE A 342 -5.16 -57.51 2.21
CA ILE A 342 -5.20 -58.98 2.18
C ILE A 342 -4.49 -59.56 3.42
N GLU A 343 -3.32 -59.03 3.79
CA GLU A 343 -2.57 -59.47 4.98
C GLU A 343 -3.37 -59.22 6.26
N TYR A 344 -3.95 -58.03 6.41
CA TYR A 344 -4.76 -57.66 7.56
C TYR A 344 -5.99 -58.57 7.68
N LEU A 345 -6.71 -58.81 6.57
CA LEU A 345 -7.86 -59.73 6.54
C LEU A 345 -7.48 -61.16 6.95
N ALA A 346 -6.29 -61.64 6.58
CA ALA A 346 -5.79 -62.94 7.00
C ALA A 346 -5.55 -62.99 8.52
N LYS A 347 -4.92 -61.96 9.08
CA LYS A 347 -4.69 -61.81 10.52
C LYS A 347 -6.00 -61.67 11.30
N GLU A 348 -6.95 -60.88 10.79
CA GLU A 348 -8.29 -60.73 11.36
C GLU A 348 -9.06 -62.06 11.38
N LYS A 349 -9.02 -62.84 10.29
CA LYS A 349 -9.61 -64.20 10.27
C LYS A 349 -8.99 -65.12 11.31
N GLN A 350 -7.67 -65.04 11.53
CA GLN A 350 -6.99 -65.82 12.57
C GLN A 350 -7.45 -65.41 13.97
N ILE A 351 -7.55 -64.11 14.23
CA ILE A 351 -8.03 -63.56 15.51
C ILE A 351 -9.50 -63.93 15.75
N SER A 352 -10.37 -63.79 14.75
CA SER A 352 -11.79 -64.18 14.83
C SER A 352 -11.95 -65.68 15.10
N THR A 353 -11.17 -66.51 14.40
CA THR A 353 -11.13 -67.96 14.64
C THR A 353 -10.70 -68.27 16.08
N PHE A 354 -9.72 -67.54 16.64
CA PHE A 354 -9.32 -67.67 18.04
C PHE A 354 -10.44 -67.29 19.01
N LEU A 355 -11.09 -66.14 18.80
CA LEU A 355 -12.18 -65.65 19.64
C LEU A 355 -13.37 -66.60 19.64
N GLU A 356 -13.72 -67.20 18.50
CA GLU A 356 -14.77 -68.21 18.40
C GLU A 356 -14.36 -69.53 19.09
N CYS A 357 -13.13 -69.98 18.86
CA CYS A 357 -12.59 -71.19 19.51
C CYS A 357 -12.43 -71.02 21.04
N LYS A 358 -12.23 -69.79 21.54
CA LYS A 358 -12.17 -69.46 22.98
C LYS A 358 -13.52 -69.71 23.69
N LYS A 359 -14.66 -69.79 22.98
CA LYS A 359 -15.98 -69.94 23.62
C LYS A 359 -16.29 -71.36 24.09
N SER A 360 -15.63 -72.40 23.57
CA SER A 360 -15.88 -73.79 23.95
C SER A 360 -14.60 -74.55 24.28
N PHE A 361 -14.70 -75.55 25.16
CA PHE A 361 -13.55 -76.36 25.57
C PHE A 361 -12.89 -77.11 24.40
N PHE A 362 -13.70 -77.76 23.55
CA PHE A 362 -13.20 -78.41 22.32
C PHE A 362 -12.65 -77.42 21.30
N GLY A 363 -13.20 -76.20 21.23
CA GLY A 363 -12.67 -75.11 20.39
C GLY A 363 -11.26 -74.71 20.78
N LYS A 364 -11.00 -74.51 22.09
CA LYS A 364 -9.66 -74.19 22.62
C LYS A 364 -8.64 -75.27 22.28
N PHE A 365 -9.04 -76.54 22.41
CA PHE A 365 -8.20 -77.68 22.06
C PHE A 365 -7.86 -77.70 20.56
N LYS A 366 -8.86 -77.50 19.68
CA LYS A 366 -8.68 -77.47 18.23
C LYS A 366 -7.77 -76.33 17.77
N TYR A 367 -7.93 -75.13 18.33
CA TYR A 367 -7.09 -73.98 17.98
C TYR A 367 -5.64 -74.15 18.43
N TYR A 368 -5.41 -74.69 19.63
CA TYR A 368 -4.07 -74.96 20.17
C TYR A 368 -3.25 -75.86 19.23
N PHE A 369 -3.83 -76.95 18.74
CA PHE A 369 -3.14 -77.90 17.85
C PHE A 369 -3.06 -77.42 16.39
N LYS A 370 -4.12 -76.78 15.86
CA LYS A 370 -4.14 -76.29 14.47
C LYS A 370 -3.06 -75.26 14.18
N TYR A 371 -2.65 -74.49 15.19
CA TYR A 371 -1.61 -73.46 15.09
C TYR A 371 -0.44 -73.71 16.07
N SER A 372 -0.10 -74.98 16.35
CA SER A 372 1.05 -75.35 17.20
C SER A 372 2.37 -75.38 16.40
N LYS A 373 3.46 -74.96 17.05
CA LYS A 373 4.81 -74.82 16.45
C LYS A 373 5.40 -76.17 15.99
N LYS A 374 5.23 -76.52 14.71
CA LYS A 374 6.30 -76.91 13.76
C LYS A 374 5.74 -77.35 12.40
N ASN A 375 6.40 -76.87 11.35
CA ASN A 375 6.23 -77.19 9.92
C ASN A 375 5.02 -76.58 9.20
N ASN A 376 5.18 -75.32 8.79
CA ASN A 376 5.10 -75.02 7.37
C ASN A 376 6.01 -73.82 7.04
N LYS A 377 7.29 -74.12 6.82
CA LYS A 377 8.05 -73.44 5.75
C LYS A 377 7.47 -73.91 4.40
N ASN A 378 6.19 -73.68 4.16
CA ASN A 378 5.74 -73.56 2.80
C ASN A 378 6.12 -72.14 2.42
N LYS A 379 7.16 -72.07 1.59
CA LYS A 379 7.50 -70.91 0.79
C LYS A 379 6.20 -70.26 0.32
N VAL A 380 5.78 -69.17 0.97
CA VAL A 380 5.39 -68.02 0.17
C VAL A 380 6.69 -67.71 -0.55
N LYS A 381 6.82 -68.22 -1.78
CA LYS A 381 7.81 -67.71 -2.68
C LYS A 381 7.57 -66.20 -2.64
N LYS A 382 8.52 -65.46 -2.06
CA LYS A 382 8.85 -64.17 -2.64
C LYS A 382 9.25 -64.51 -4.07
N GLU A 383 8.29 -64.55 -4.99
CA GLU A 383 8.57 -64.19 -6.36
C GLU A 383 8.80 -62.68 -6.31
N GLU A 384 10.02 -62.33 -5.89
CA GLU A 384 10.75 -61.20 -6.45
C GLU A 384 10.77 -61.47 -7.96
N ASN A 385 9.83 -60.84 -8.65
CA ASN A 385 9.76 -60.52 -10.08
C ASN A 385 8.28 -60.35 -10.42
N ILE A 386 7.67 -59.26 -9.96
CA ILE A 386 6.77 -58.55 -10.87
C ILE A 386 7.72 -57.92 -11.87
N ASP A 387 7.93 -58.66 -12.96
CA ASP A 387 8.58 -58.22 -14.17
C ASP A 387 8.10 -56.78 -14.47
N GLU A 388 9.04 -55.82 -14.53
CA GLU A 388 8.77 -54.43 -14.92
C GLU A 388 8.26 -54.31 -16.37
N SER A 389 7.91 -55.43 -17.03
CA SER A 389 7.63 -55.53 -18.45
C SER A 389 6.19 -55.91 -18.83
N LYS A 390 5.21 -55.95 -17.92
CA LYS A 390 3.79 -56.23 -18.26
C LYS A 390 2.76 -55.35 -17.55
N ILE A 391 2.97 -54.05 -17.55
CA ILE A 391 1.84 -53.10 -17.57
C ILE A 391 1.75 -52.63 -19.03
N GLU A 392 1.13 -53.44 -19.89
CA GLU A 392 0.66 -52.94 -21.18
C GLU A 392 -0.50 -52.00 -20.88
N ILE A 393 -0.19 -50.70 -20.82
CA ILE A 393 -1.20 -49.67 -21.02
C ILE A 393 -1.65 -49.87 -22.47
N HIS A 394 -2.90 -50.29 -22.67
CA HIS A 394 -3.54 -50.10 -23.97
C HIS A 394 -3.50 -48.59 -24.26
N HIS A 395 -2.57 -48.18 -25.11
CA HIS A 395 -2.70 -46.92 -25.83
C HIS A 395 -3.98 -47.05 -26.66
N GLU A 396 -5.07 -46.41 -26.23
CA GLU A 396 -6.02 -45.89 -27.19
C GLU A 396 -5.28 -44.83 -28.01
N GLU A 397 -4.60 -45.28 -29.06
CA GLU A 397 -4.24 -44.44 -30.19
C GLU A 397 -5.54 -43.97 -30.83
N ASN A 398 -6.15 -42.91 -30.31
CA ASN A 398 -7.12 -42.06 -31.01
C ASN A 398 -7.37 -40.77 -30.23
N GLU A 399 -6.31 -39.99 -30.00
CA GLU A 399 -6.40 -38.54 -30.07
C GLU A 399 -5.10 -38.07 -30.72
N GLU A 400 -5.22 -37.37 -31.85
CA GLU A 400 -4.08 -36.86 -32.61
C GLU A 400 -3.16 -36.06 -31.67
N LEU A 401 -1.96 -36.58 -31.40
CA LEU A 401 -0.85 -35.78 -30.86
C LEU A 401 -0.78 -34.48 -31.67
N PRO A 402 -0.83 -33.29 -31.04
CA PRO A 402 -0.70 -32.05 -31.79
C PRO A 402 0.67 -32.08 -32.48
N LYS A 403 0.63 -32.21 -33.81
CA LYS A 403 1.82 -32.13 -34.68
C LYS A 403 2.67 -30.97 -34.19
N LYS A 404 3.92 -31.23 -33.78
CA LYS A 404 4.91 -30.21 -33.36
C LYS A 404 4.71 -28.95 -34.21
N LYS A 405 4.06 -27.93 -33.66
CA LYS A 405 3.87 -26.66 -34.35
C LYS A 405 5.27 -26.17 -34.70
N ARG A 406 5.52 -25.83 -35.96
CA ARG A 406 6.80 -25.23 -36.37
C ARG A 406 6.99 -23.99 -35.49
N LYS A 407 8.15 -23.88 -34.81
CA LYS A 407 8.48 -22.71 -34.01
C LYS A 407 8.28 -21.46 -34.87
N LYS A 408 7.34 -20.61 -34.48
CA LYS A 408 7.11 -19.31 -35.12
C LYS A 408 8.14 -18.33 -34.59
N GLN A 409 8.48 -17.31 -35.39
CA GLN A 409 9.33 -16.21 -34.92
C GLN A 409 8.58 -15.29 -33.95
N ASN A 410 7.27 -15.10 -34.15
CA ASN A 410 6.43 -14.26 -33.30
C ASN A 410 5.18 -15.02 -32.86
N TYR A 411 4.77 -14.81 -31.62
CA TYR A 411 3.52 -15.33 -31.03
C TYR A 411 2.57 -14.19 -30.69
N THR A 412 1.28 -14.49 -30.67
CA THR A 412 0.24 -13.54 -30.25
C THR A 412 -0.12 -13.71 -28.78
N ILE A 413 -0.72 -12.67 -28.18
CA ILE A 413 -1.22 -12.71 -26.80
C ILE A 413 -2.29 -13.79 -26.65
N GLU A 414 -3.16 -13.96 -27.66
CA GLU A 414 -4.20 -14.99 -27.66
C GLU A 414 -3.59 -16.40 -27.59
N GLU A 415 -2.57 -16.69 -28.42
CA GLU A 415 -1.85 -17.97 -28.36
C GLU A 415 -1.17 -18.19 -27.00
N LEU A 416 -0.61 -17.13 -26.39
CA LEU A 416 -0.03 -17.20 -25.05
C LEU A 416 -1.09 -17.52 -23.98
N VAL A 417 -2.26 -16.89 -24.07
CA VAL A 417 -3.39 -17.15 -23.16
C VAL A 417 -3.89 -18.57 -23.29
N GLU A 418 -4.07 -19.08 -24.51
CA GLU A 418 -4.46 -20.47 -24.75
C GLU A 418 -3.48 -21.46 -24.14
N LEU A 419 -2.17 -21.24 -24.35
CA LEU A 419 -1.12 -22.10 -23.81
C LEU A 419 -1.18 -22.17 -22.27
N TYR A 420 -1.25 -21.02 -21.61
CA TYR A 420 -1.25 -20.97 -20.14
C TYR A 420 -2.55 -21.50 -19.53
N LYS A 421 -3.70 -21.39 -20.21
CA LYS A 421 -4.94 -22.08 -19.79
C LYS A 421 -4.78 -23.60 -19.82
N VAL A 422 -4.08 -24.15 -20.82
CA VAL A 422 -3.75 -25.59 -20.85
C VAL A 422 -2.81 -25.96 -19.69
N ILE A 423 -1.80 -25.13 -19.41
CA ILE A 423 -0.89 -25.34 -18.27
C ILE A 423 -1.66 -25.36 -16.96
N GLU A 424 -2.56 -24.42 -16.73
CA GLU A 424 -3.37 -24.35 -15.51
C GLU A 424 -4.23 -25.61 -15.32
N LEU A 425 -4.81 -26.15 -16.39
CA LEU A 425 -5.53 -27.43 -16.34
C LEU A 425 -4.60 -28.59 -15.94
N LYS A 426 -3.38 -28.64 -16.48
CA LYS A 426 -2.37 -29.65 -16.12
C LYS A 426 -1.88 -29.50 -14.69
N GLU A 427 -1.63 -28.28 -14.22
CA GLU A 427 -1.24 -28.03 -12.82
C GLU A 427 -2.33 -28.46 -11.84
N ASN A 428 -3.60 -28.22 -12.18
CA ASN A 428 -4.74 -28.70 -11.40
C ASN A 428 -4.84 -30.25 -11.42
N GLU A 429 -4.61 -30.89 -12.57
CA GLU A 429 -4.52 -32.35 -12.67
C GLU A 429 -3.41 -32.90 -11.77
N LEU A 430 -2.21 -32.32 -11.83
CA LEU A 430 -1.08 -32.70 -11.00
C LEU A 430 -1.39 -32.57 -9.51
N LYS A 431 -2.03 -31.46 -9.10
CA LYS A 431 -2.43 -31.22 -7.72
C LYS A 431 -3.41 -32.30 -7.22
N ASN A 432 -4.38 -32.70 -8.05
CA ASN A 432 -5.32 -33.77 -7.72
C ASN A 432 -4.60 -35.12 -7.54
N VAL A 433 -3.69 -35.48 -8.46
CA VAL A 433 -2.91 -36.72 -8.36
C VAL A 433 -2.05 -36.73 -7.08
N ILE A 434 -1.43 -35.60 -6.72
CA ILE A 434 -0.65 -35.47 -5.48
C ILE A 434 -1.54 -35.62 -4.23
N MET A 435 -2.75 -35.04 -4.25
CA MET A 435 -3.72 -35.20 -3.16
C MET A 435 -4.12 -36.66 -2.98
N ASP A 436 -4.39 -37.39 -4.07
CA ASP A 436 -4.70 -38.82 -4.03
C ASP A 436 -3.54 -39.64 -3.47
N ILE A 437 -2.30 -39.35 -3.90
CA ILE A 437 -1.09 -40.00 -3.35
C ILE A 437 -1.01 -39.78 -1.84
N ASN A 438 -1.23 -38.56 -1.36
CA ASN A 438 -1.15 -38.24 0.07
C ASN A 438 -2.25 -38.96 0.87
N SER A 439 -3.47 -39.02 0.33
CA SER A 439 -4.58 -39.79 0.91
C SER A 439 -4.25 -41.28 1.01
N LEU A 440 -3.71 -41.86 -0.07
CA LEU A 440 -3.29 -43.27 -0.07
C LEU A 440 -2.12 -43.53 0.88
N LYS A 441 -1.12 -42.63 0.96
CA LYS A 441 -0.04 -42.75 1.95
C LYS A 441 -0.56 -42.76 3.38
N LEU A 442 -1.55 -41.93 3.70
CA LEU A 442 -2.21 -41.94 5.01
C LEU A 442 -2.94 -43.27 5.26
N LYS A 443 -3.67 -43.76 4.25
CA LYS A 443 -4.33 -45.09 4.32
C LYS A 443 -3.31 -46.22 4.53
N ASN A 444 -2.19 -46.20 3.81
CA ASN A 444 -1.08 -47.15 3.95
C ASN A 444 -0.53 -47.15 5.38
N LYS A 445 -0.18 -45.97 5.92
CA LYS A 445 0.33 -45.84 7.30
C LYS A 445 -0.68 -46.35 8.35
N ASN A 446 -1.97 -46.04 8.17
CA ASN A 446 -3.02 -46.54 9.06
C ASN A 446 -3.19 -48.06 8.96
N MET A 447 -3.09 -48.62 7.75
CA MET A 447 -3.16 -50.06 7.54
C MET A 447 -1.96 -50.78 8.15
N GLN A 448 -0.75 -50.24 8.00
CA GLN A 448 0.46 -50.76 8.64
C GLN A 448 0.30 -50.83 10.17
N LYS A 449 -0.16 -49.75 10.82
CA LYS A 449 -0.44 -49.76 12.27
C LYS A 449 -1.49 -50.82 12.66
N LYS A 450 -2.56 -51.00 11.85
CA LYS A 450 -3.56 -52.05 12.07
C LYS A 450 -2.95 -53.45 11.98
N ILE A 451 -2.09 -53.68 11.00
CA ILE A 451 -1.35 -54.93 10.82
C ILE A 451 -0.41 -55.16 12.01
N GLU A 452 0.35 -54.16 12.43
CA GLU A 452 1.25 -54.22 13.60
C GLU A 452 0.49 -54.61 14.87
N ASN A 453 -0.63 -53.92 15.17
CA ASN A 453 -1.48 -54.23 16.33
C ASN A 453 -2.06 -55.64 16.25
N ALA A 454 -2.57 -56.07 15.08
CA ALA A 454 -3.07 -57.42 14.89
C ALA A 454 -1.96 -58.48 15.05
N THR A 455 -0.74 -58.17 14.62
CA THR A 455 0.43 -59.04 14.76
C THR A 455 0.81 -59.19 16.23
N ALA A 456 0.92 -58.08 16.96
CA ALA A 456 1.23 -58.08 18.38
C ALA A 456 0.21 -58.90 19.19
N PHE A 457 -1.08 -58.78 18.85
CA PHE A 457 -2.14 -59.57 19.49
C PHE A 457 -2.02 -61.08 19.20
N ILE A 458 -1.70 -61.45 17.96
CA ILE A 458 -1.44 -62.85 17.60
C ILE A 458 -0.19 -63.38 18.32
N GLU A 459 0.87 -62.57 18.43
CA GLU A 459 2.09 -62.93 19.15
C GLU A 459 1.85 -63.10 20.66
N GLU A 460 1.01 -62.26 21.27
CA GLU A 460 0.59 -62.40 22.66
C GLU A 460 -0.15 -63.74 22.88
N ILE A 461 -1.12 -64.06 22.01
CA ILE A 461 -1.82 -65.35 22.03
C ILE A 461 -0.82 -66.51 21.92
N ASP A 462 0.14 -66.42 21.00
CA ASP A 462 1.14 -67.47 20.77
C ASP A 462 2.15 -67.58 21.92
N SER A 463 2.44 -66.49 22.64
CA SER A 463 3.33 -66.48 23.81
C SER A 463 2.77 -67.34 24.96
N HIS A 464 1.45 -67.42 25.07
CA HIS A 464 0.74 -68.22 26.06
C HIS A 464 0.49 -69.67 25.61
N LYS A 465 0.88 -70.06 24.39
CA LYS A 465 0.78 -71.46 23.91
C LYS A 465 1.91 -72.38 24.40
N LYS A 466 2.80 -71.92 25.29
CA LYS A 466 3.92 -72.73 25.83
C LYS A 466 3.47 -73.99 26.57
N SER A 467 2.29 -73.94 27.21
CA SER A 467 1.62 -75.08 27.84
C SER A 467 0.11 -74.97 27.64
N ILE A 468 -0.58 -76.10 27.43
CA ILE A 468 -2.04 -76.11 27.25
C ILE A 468 -2.79 -75.57 28.49
N PHE A 469 -2.21 -75.74 29.68
CA PHE A 469 -2.75 -75.20 30.93
C PHE A 469 -2.58 -73.67 31.05
N GLU A 470 -1.45 -73.15 30.58
CA GLU A 470 -1.16 -71.70 30.58
C GLU A 470 -2.04 -70.96 29.54
N PHE A 471 -2.18 -71.57 28.36
CA PHE A 471 -3.11 -71.12 27.32
C PHE A 471 -4.56 -71.12 27.81
N TRP A 472 -4.98 -72.16 28.54
CA TRP A 472 -6.32 -72.22 29.14
C TRP A 472 -6.57 -71.12 30.17
N LYS A 473 -5.63 -70.88 31.08
CA LYS A 473 -5.73 -69.81 32.10
C LYS A 473 -5.84 -68.42 31.46
N TYR A 474 -5.06 -68.17 30.41
CA TYR A 474 -5.11 -66.92 29.64
C TYR A 474 -6.43 -66.77 28.86
N SER A 475 -6.88 -67.84 28.20
CA SER A 475 -8.13 -67.86 27.42
C SER A 475 -9.43 -67.83 28.26
N ASN A 476 -9.35 -67.82 29.59
CA ASN A 476 -10.49 -67.73 30.51
C ASN A 476 -10.57 -66.38 31.26
N LYS A 477 -9.61 -65.45 31.05
CA LYS A 477 -9.76 -64.08 31.56
C LYS A 477 -10.83 -63.34 30.74
N ASP A 478 -11.81 -62.77 31.44
CA ASP A 478 -12.98 -62.10 30.86
C ASP A 478 -12.68 -60.71 30.27
N GLU A 479 -11.61 -60.05 30.71
CA GLU A 479 -11.15 -58.80 30.08
C GLU A 479 -9.91 -59.07 29.23
N MET A 480 -10.12 -59.24 27.92
CA MET A 480 -9.06 -58.94 26.95
C MET A 480 -9.03 -57.43 26.80
N ALA A 481 -7.90 -56.80 27.14
CA ALA A 481 -7.70 -55.39 26.86
C ALA A 481 -7.98 -55.17 25.37
N THR A 482 -9.03 -54.41 25.06
CA THR A 482 -9.27 -53.93 23.70
C THR A 482 -8.02 -53.19 23.27
N LEU A 483 -7.38 -53.66 22.19
CA LEU A 483 -6.26 -52.94 21.59
C LEU A 483 -6.71 -51.49 21.38
N PRO A 484 -5.89 -50.49 21.74
CA PRO A 484 -6.26 -49.10 21.55
C PRO A 484 -6.62 -48.87 20.07
N GLU A 485 -7.77 -48.22 19.83
CA GLU A 485 -8.08 -47.68 18.51
C GLU A 485 -6.88 -46.85 18.07
N GLY A 486 -6.39 -47.10 16.85
CA GLY A 486 -5.25 -46.36 16.33
C GLY A 486 -5.55 -44.87 16.41
N GLU A 487 -4.77 -44.14 17.20
CA GLU A 487 -4.92 -42.70 17.32
C GLU A 487 -4.89 -42.07 15.93
N ALA A 488 -5.84 -41.17 15.67
CA ALA A 488 -5.80 -40.30 14.52
C ALA A 488 -4.59 -39.37 14.69
N GLU A 489 -3.43 -39.81 14.24
CA GLU A 489 -2.30 -38.90 14.05
C GLU A 489 -2.70 -37.92 12.95
N GLU A 490 -3.04 -36.69 13.36
CA GLU A 490 -3.07 -35.54 12.47
C GLU A 490 -1.67 -35.39 11.86
N VAL A 491 -1.50 -35.89 10.64
CA VAL A 491 -0.30 -35.58 9.86
C VAL A 491 -0.43 -34.11 9.48
N ASN A 492 0.24 -33.24 10.25
CA ASN A 492 0.46 -31.82 9.96
C ASN A 492 0.97 -31.65 8.52
N ILE A 493 0.10 -31.47 7.53
CA ILE A 493 0.53 -31.16 6.15
C ILE A 493 -0.21 -29.96 5.56
N ILE A 494 -1.37 -29.56 6.09
CA ILE A 494 -1.94 -28.28 5.68
C ILE A 494 -1.19 -27.19 6.46
N LYS A 495 -0.21 -26.54 5.82
CA LYS A 495 0.34 -25.25 6.29
C LYS A 495 -0.87 -24.40 6.68
N LYS A 496 -1.11 -24.24 7.98
CA LYS A 496 -2.21 -23.43 8.50
C LYS A 496 -2.03 -22.05 7.89
N ILE A 497 -3.03 -21.55 7.16
CA ILE A 497 -2.95 -20.22 6.55
C ILE A 497 -2.72 -19.23 7.68
N THR A 498 -1.51 -18.69 7.77
CA THR A 498 -1.14 -17.69 8.77
C THR A 498 -1.61 -16.34 8.25
N ARG A 499 -2.52 -15.70 8.98
CA ARG A 499 -2.97 -14.33 8.69
C ARG A 499 -1.75 -13.40 8.75
N VAL A 500 -1.58 -12.57 7.72
CA VAL A 500 -0.57 -11.51 7.66
C VAL A 500 -1.18 -10.23 8.23
N PHE A 501 -0.40 -9.46 8.99
CA PHE A 501 -0.82 -8.19 9.58
C PHE A 501 -1.04 -7.12 8.51
N ASP A 502 -2.23 -6.49 8.49
CA ASP A 502 -2.53 -5.33 7.66
C ASP A 502 -2.62 -4.07 8.52
N TYR A 503 -1.75 -3.08 8.31
CA TYR A 503 -1.71 -1.89 9.17
C TYR A 503 -2.97 -1.00 9.08
N GLU A 504 -3.76 -1.07 8.01
CA GLU A 504 -4.98 -0.26 7.90
C GLU A 504 -6.13 -0.88 8.69
N GLU A 505 -6.22 -2.21 8.70
CA GLU A 505 -7.30 -2.95 9.35
C GLU A 505 -6.96 -3.33 10.80
N ASP A 506 -5.70 -3.68 11.08
CA ASP A 506 -5.29 -4.33 12.33
C ASP A 506 -4.70 -3.35 13.36
N LEU A 507 -4.18 -2.19 12.95
CA LEU A 507 -3.45 -1.25 13.81
C LEU A 507 -4.28 -0.77 15.02
N GLU A 508 -5.58 -0.51 14.85
CA GLU A 508 -6.43 -0.08 15.96
C GLU A 508 -6.57 -1.19 17.03
N ASN A 509 -6.73 -2.44 16.59
CA ASN A 509 -6.86 -3.58 17.49
C ASN A 509 -5.53 -3.91 18.17
N PHE A 510 -4.44 -3.89 17.41
CA PHE A 510 -3.07 -4.04 17.91
C PHE A 510 -2.76 -2.98 18.97
N GLY A 511 -2.99 -1.71 18.66
CA GLY A 511 -2.74 -0.59 19.57
C GLY A 511 -3.51 -0.71 20.89
N LYS A 512 -4.76 -1.19 20.85
CA LYS A 512 -5.55 -1.47 22.07
C LYS A 512 -4.99 -2.64 22.88
N LYS A 513 -4.53 -3.72 22.24
CA LYS A 513 -3.91 -4.86 22.94
C LYS A 513 -2.62 -4.40 23.62
N MET A 514 -1.78 -3.68 22.89
CA MET A 514 -0.48 -3.22 23.38
C MET A 514 -0.63 -2.22 24.53
N ASP A 515 -1.56 -1.28 24.42
CA ASP A 515 -1.81 -0.29 25.49
C ASP A 515 -2.29 -0.97 26.79
N LYS A 516 -3.10 -2.03 26.69
CA LYS A 516 -3.52 -2.82 27.86
C LYS A 516 -2.34 -3.57 28.50
N ILE A 517 -1.47 -4.19 27.70
CA ILE A 517 -0.27 -4.88 28.18
C ILE A 517 0.64 -3.87 28.90
N GLN A 518 0.88 -2.72 28.28
CA GLN A 518 1.77 -1.68 28.82
C GLN A 518 1.24 -1.09 30.13
N ARG A 519 -0.06 -0.77 30.23
CA ARG A 519 -0.66 -0.28 31.49
C ARG A 519 -0.63 -1.30 32.63
N LYS A 520 -0.65 -2.59 32.30
CA LYS A 520 -0.57 -3.67 33.29
C LYS A 520 0.87 -3.89 33.78
N ASN A 521 1.83 -3.82 32.88
CA ASN A 521 3.19 -4.29 33.13
C ASN A 521 4.18 -3.16 33.47
N LEU A 522 3.95 -1.94 33.00
CA LEU A 522 4.89 -0.82 33.16
C LEU A 522 4.53 0.07 34.37
N SER A 523 5.54 0.48 35.12
CA SER A 523 5.43 1.50 36.16
C SER A 523 5.37 2.92 35.59
N LYS A 524 5.05 3.92 36.43
CA LYS A 524 5.08 5.33 36.03
C LYS A 524 6.46 5.72 35.48
N ASP A 525 7.52 5.54 36.28
CA ASP A 525 8.91 5.81 35.89
C ASP A 525 9.31 5.12 34.57
N GLU A 526 8.84 3.91 34.32
CA GLU A 526 9.09 3.18 33.08
C GLU A 526 8.38 3.84 31.89
N THR A 527 7.09 4.16 32.02
CA THR A 527 6.36 4.87 30.97
C THR A 527 6.89 6.29 30.73
N ASP A 528 7.40 6.96 31.77
CA ASP A 528 8.05 8.27 31.67
C ASP A 528 9.37 8.16 30.92
N SER A 529 10.14 7.10 31.19
CA SER A 529 11.38 6.83 30.47
C SER A 529 11.15 6.52 29.00
N VAL A 530 10.09 5.78 28.67
CA VAL A 530 9.67 5.56 27.27
C VAL A 530 9.26 6.88 26.61
N TYR A 531 8.50 7.74 27.30
CA TYR A 531 8.13 9.05 26.78
C TYR A 531 9.36 9.90 26.40
N ILE A 532 10.41 9.90 27.22
CA ILE A 532 11.65 10.62 26.90
C ILE A 532 12.23 10.17 25.55
N THR A 533 12.10 8.90 25.17
CA THR A 533 12.59 8.43 23.85
C THR A 533 11.81 9.02 22.67
N SER A 534 10.58 9.48 22.86
CA SER A 534 9.80 10.17 21.81
C SER A 534 10.23 11.62 21.58
N THR A 535 11.15 12.14 22.38
CA THR A 535 11.70 13.51 22.27
C THR A 535 13.04 13.53 21.52
N ASN A 536 13.66 14.70 21.37
CA ASN A 536 15.01 14.87 20.81
C ASN A 536 16.14 14.18 21.62
N LEU A 537 15.84 13.58 22.77
CA LEU A 537 16.84 12.99 23.68
C LEU A 537 17.27 11.57 23.35
N LEU A 538 16.60 10.90 22.40
CA LEU A 538 16.99 9.53 22.02
C LEU A 538 18.45 9.45 21.52
N GLU A 539 18.95 10.48 20.84
CA GLU A 539 20.33 10.47 20.32
C GLU A 539 21.35 10.42 21.47
N ILE A 540 21.25 11.31 22.46
CA ILE A 540 22.17 11.31 23.61
C ILE A 540 22.01 10.06 24.46
N ILE A 541 20.78 9.56 24.63
CA ILE A 541 20.49 8.30 25.33
C ILE A 541 21.23 7.14 24.65
N ASN A 542 21.17 7.07 23.32
CA ASN A 542 21.87 6.03 22.57
C ASN A 542 23.39 6.16 22.66
N LYS A 543 23.95 7.39 22.56
CA LYS A 543 25.39 7.64 22.74
C LYS A 543 25.88 7.19 24.12
N ILE A 544 25.12 7.46 25.18
CA ILE A 544 25.43 7.00 26.55
C ILE A 544 25.28 5.48 26.64
N LYS A 545 24.21 4.88 26.10
CA LYS A 545 23.97 3.42 26.13
C LYS A 545 25.14 2.64 25.55
N ILE A 546 25.72 3.11 24.44
CA ILE A 546 26.83 2.44 23.74
C ILE A 546 28.22 2.95 24.17
N ASN A 547 28.31 3.83 25.17
CA ASN A 547 29.54 4.47 25.63
C ASN A 547 30.32 5.24 24.54
N GLU A 548 29.62 5.80 23.54
CA GLU A 548 30.19 6.64 22.47
C GLU A 548 29.71 8.11 22.62
N PHE A 549 30.05 8.77 23.73
CA PHE A 549 29.72 10.18 23.97
C PHE A 549 30.94 10.97 24.46
N GLN A 550 30.94 12.27 24.19
CA GLN A 550 31.89 13.22 24.74
C GLN A 550 31.22 14.08 25.83
N PRO A 551 31.96 14.60 26.83
CA PRO A 551 31.40 15.49 27.84
C PRO A 551 30.66 16.71 27.23
N LYS A 552 31.17 17.20 26.09
CA LYS A 552 30.57 18.31 25.34
C LYS A 552 29.18 17.98 24.77
N ASP A 553 28.88 16.72 24.46
CA ASP A 553 27.56 16.31 23.97
C ASP A 553 26.49 16.49 25.07
N ILE A 554 26.82 16.09 26.29
CA ILE A 554 25.95 16.26 27.47
C ILE A 554 25.76 17.75 27.78
N GLU A 555 26.83 18.54 27.71
CA GLU A 555 26.77 19.99 27.92
C GLU A 555 25.87 20.68 26.90
N THR A 556 26.02 20.34 25.62
CA THR A 556 25.28 20.98 24.52
C THR A 556 23.79 20.65 24.64
N THR A 557 23.47 19.36 24.82
CA THR A 557 22.08 18.91 25.00
C THR A 557 21.43 19.55 26.23
N LEU A 558 22.15 19.67 27.36
CA LEU A 558 21.62 20.32 28.56
C LEU A 558 21.34 21.81 28.33
N LYS A 559 22.20 22.52 27.59
CA LYS A 559 21.97 23.93 27.24
C LYS A 559 20.73 24.10 26.36
N GLU A 560 20.50 23.19 25.42
CA GLU A 560 19.32 23.19 24.54
C GLU A 560 18.03 22.94 25.35
N ILE A 561 17.99 21.89 26.17
CA ILE A 561 16.83 21.59 27.02
C ILE A 561 16.49 22.75 27.95
N LYS A 562 17.49 23.39 28.56
CA LYS A 562 17.25 24.57 29.43
C LYS A 562 16.65 25.74 28.65
N LYS A 563 17.09 25.96 27.41
CA LYS A 563 16.50 27.01 26.54
C LYS A 563 15.05 26.68 26.18
N GLU A 564 14.77 25.43 25.79
CA GLU A 564 13.41 24.97 25.49
C GLU A 564 12.48 25.14 26.70
N ALA A 565 12.94 24.78 27.91
CA ALA A 565 12.16 24.92 29.14
C ALA A 565 11.78 26.39 29.46
N ILE A 566 12.69 27.34 29.20
CA ILE A 566 12.40 28.78 29.36
C ILE A 566 11.37 29.25 28.31
N GLN A 567 11.50 28.80 27.07
CA GLN A 567 10.60 29.17 25.97
C GLN A 567 9.17 28.62 26.16
N GLU A 568 9.04 27.39 26.64
CA GLU A 568 7.74 26.74 26.90
C GLU A 568 7.07 27.23 28.20
N LYS A 569 7.64 28.24 28.88
CA LYS A 569 7.21 28.77 30.18
C LYS A 569 7.13 27.70 31.29
N SER A 570 7.85 26.58 31.15
CA SER A 570 8.01 25.59 32.22
C SER A 570 9.07 26.02 33.24
N LEU A 571 9.91 27.00 32.91
CA LEU A 571 10.80 27.71 33.83
C LEU A 571 10.58 29.24 33.70
N SER A 572 10.14 29.92 34.76
CA SER A 572 10.18 31.39 34.81
C SER A 572 11.60 31.91 35.04
N GLU A 573 11.93 33.14 34.62
CA GLU A 573 13.26 33.76 34.83
C GLU A 573 13.70 33.82 36.29
N ASN A 574 12.77 33.68 37.26
CA ASN A 574 13.04 33.82 38.70
C ASN A 574 12.76 32.58 39.57
N GLU A 575 12.17 31.49 39.05
CA GLU A 575 11.95 30.27 39.86
C GLU A 575 13.14 29.30 39.81
N GLU A 576 13.47 28.72 40.98
CA GLU A 576 14.54 27.72 41.16
C GLU A 576 14.03 26.27 41.07
N PHE A 577 12.71 26.05 41.19
CA PHE A 577 12.04 24.75 41.16
C PHE A 577 10.53 24.92 40.84
N ASP A 578 9.95 24.11 39.95
CA ASP A 578 8.48 24.08 39.74
C ASP A 578 7.82 23.34 40.91
N ILE A 579 7.36 24.11 41.91
CA ILE A 579 6.67 23.58 43.09
C ILE A 579 5.25 23.09 42.79
N PHE A 580 4.70 23.44 41.62
CA PHE A 580 3.35 23.08 41.22
C PHE A 580 3.31 21.90 40.25
N GLY A 581 4.44 21.45 39.68
CA GLY A 581 4.55 20.24 38.88
C GLY A 581 3.37 20.04 37.91
N GLY A 582 3.31 20.82 36.83
CA GLY A 582 2.25 20.70 35.82
C GLY A 582 0.80 20.96 36.27
N ILE A 583 0.53 21.21 37.57
CA ILE A 583 -0.81 21.52 38.13
C ILE A 583 -1.37 22.85 37.59
N ILE A 584 -0.54 23.67 36.92
CA ILE A 584 -0.97 24.91 36.25
C ILE A 584 -1.92 24.59 35.07
N GLN A 585 -1.91 23.37 34.53
CA GLN A 585 -2.95 22.92 33.60
C GLN A 585 -4.26 22.70 34.36
N ASP A 586 -5.24 23.57 34.13
CA ASP A 586 -6.58 23.53 34.71
C ASP A 586 -7.16 22.10 34.68
N SER A 587 -7.20 21.44 35.84
CA SER A 587 -7.66 20.05 35.99
C SER A 587 -9.15 19.84 35.62
N THR A 588 -9.89 20.94 35.41
CA THR A 588 -11.25 20.91 34.86
C THR A 588 -11.29 20.83 33.33
N LYS A 589 -10.16 21.06 32.65
CA LYS A 589 -10.04 21.07 31.19
C LYS A 589 -10.17 19.66 30.64
N VAL A 590 -11.25 19.46 29.88
CA VAL A 590 -11.52 18.18 29.21
C VAL A 590 -10.82 18.17 27.85
N SER A 591 -9.79 17.33 27.72
CA SER A 591 -9.08 17.07 26.47
C SER A 591 -9.75 15.96 25.67
N LYS A 592 -9.42 15.83 24.38
CA LYS A 592 -9.99 14.81 23.51
C LYS A 592 -8.90 14.06 22.72
N ILE A 593 -9.03 12.74 22.65
CA ILE A 593 -8.26 11.86 21.76
C ILE A 593 -9.28 11.05 20.95
N LYS A 594 -9.20 11.10 19.60
CA LYS A 594 -10.14 10.42 18.67
C LYS A 594 -11.61 10.56 19.10
N ASN A 595 -12.02 11.80 19.38
CA ASN A 595 -13.36 12.18 19.87
C ASN A 595 -13.78 11.67 21.27
N LYS A 596 -12.91 10.97 22.00
CA LYS A 596 -13.14 10.57 23.40
C LYS A 596 -12.55 11.58 24.37
N LYS A 597 -13.36 12.02 25.32
CA LYS A 597 -12.99 13.01 26.35
C LYS A 597 -12.17 12.35 27.47
N HIS A 598 -11.13 13.03 27.96
CA HIS A 598 -10.35 12.60 29.12
C HIS A 598 -9.87 13.80 29.95
N ARG A 599 -9.42 13.54 31.18
CA ARG A 599 -8.94 14.54 32.15
C ARG A 599 -7.55 14.19 32.67
N GLU A 600 -6.71 13.71 31.76
CA GLU A 600 -5.34 13.36 32.10
C GLU A 600 -4.37 14.43 31.63
N LEU A 601 -3.27 14.59 32.38
CA LEU A 601 -2.20 15.53 32.09
C LEU A 601 -1.20 14.91 31.10
N ALA A 602 -0.75 15.71 30.14
CA ALA A 602 0.32 15.31 29.24
C ALA A 602 1.63 15.22 30.03
N LYS A 603 2.49 14.27 29.66
CA LYS A 603 3.80 14.12 30.29
C LYS A 603 4.72 15.27 29.93
N ASP A 604 5.53 15.65 30.89
CA ASP A 604 6.48 16.74 30.73
C ASP A 604 7.92 16.24 30.87
N LYS A 605 8.70 16.40 29.81
CA LYS A 605 10.09 15.94 29.74
C LYS A 605 10.98 16.69 30.74
N PHE A 606 10.69 17.95 31.06
CA PHE A 606 11.50 18.73 32.00
C PHE A 606 11.33 18.24 33.43
N ASN A 607 10.09 17.97 33.81
CA ASN A 607 9.75 17.39 35.11
C ASN A 607 10.30 15.96 35.26
N ILE A 608 10.20 15.12 34.22
CA ILE A 608 10.73 13.75 34.25
C ILE A 608 12.26 13.73 34.42
N LEU A 609 12.97 14.70 33.83
CA LEU A 609 14.42 14.80 33.91
C LEU A 609 14.92 15.66 35.09
N GLU A 610 14.00 16.24 35.87
CA GLU A 610 14.26 17.14 37.00
C GLU A 610 15.13 18.35 36.60
N ILE A 611 14.79 19.00 35.48
CA ILE A 611 15.55 20.14 34.94
C ILE A 611 15.14 21.45 35.63
N ASN A 612 16.13 22.13 36.20
CA ASN A 612 16.02 23.50 36.72
C ASN A 612 17.23 24.34 36.31
N LYS A 613 17.25 25.62 36.69
CA LYS A 613 18.37 26.54 36.38
C LYS A 613 19.71 26.02 36.90
N ASN A 614 19.70 25.36 38.05
CA ASN A 614 20.89 24.88 38.76
C ASN A 614 21.34 23.47 38.33
N THR A 615 20.59 22.76 37.47
CA THR A 615 20.98 21.43 36.99
C THR A 615 22.34 21.48 36.32
N LYS A 616 23.30 20.70 36.83
CA LYS A 616 24.66 20.57 36.29
C LYS A 616 24.75 19.36 35.36
N GLN A 617 25.80 19.31 34.54
CA GLN A 617 26.07 18.23 33.58
C GLN A 617 26.04 16.83 34.23
N ILE A 618 26.63 16.69 35.42
CA ILE A 618 26.68 15.41 36.16
C ILE A 618 25.27 14.95 36.57
N GLY A 619 24.45 15.86 37.12
CA GLY A 619 23.07 15.53 37.51
C GLY A 619 22.23 15.12 36.30
N PHE A 620 22.35 15.85 35.20
CA PHE A 620 21.66 15.52 33.95
C PHE A 620 22.08 14.14 33.39
N LYS A 621 23.38 13.82 33.42
CA LYS A 621 23.88 12.50 33.02
C LYS A 621 23.28 11.38 33.86
N LEU A 622 23.23 11.55 35.19
CA LEU A 622 22.64 10.55 36.09
C LEU A 622 21.15 10.34 35.80
N SER A 623 20.40 11.42 35.50
CA SER A 623 19.01 11.30 35.05
C SER A 623 18.92 10.46 33.77
N LEU A 624 19.75 10.73 32.75
CA LEU A 624 19.76 9.95 31.50
C LEU A 624 20.14 8.47 31.73
N GLU A 625 21.09 8.18 32.63
CA GLU A 625 21.45 6.80 33.00
C GLU A 625 20.29 6.07 33.69
N LYS A 626 19.53 6.76 34.56
CA LYS A 626 18.30 6.24 35.15
C LYS A 626 17.25 5.92 34.07
N ILE A 627 17.06 6.81 33.09
CA ILE A 627 16.19 6.56 31.93
C ILE A 627 16.63 5.30 31.18
N ILE A 628 17.93 5.12 30.90
CA ILE A 628 18.44 3.91 30.22
C ILE A 628 18.15 2.63 31.01
N ALA A 629 18.32 2.65 32.34
CA ALA A 629 18.04 1.49 33.19
C ALA A 629 16.54 1.13 33.18
N ASN A 630 15.68 2.14 33.27
CA ASN A 630 14.23 1.96 33.19
C ASN A 630 13.79 1.44 31.82
N LEU A 631 14.37 1.94 30.72
CA LEU A 631 14.09 1.46 29.37
C LEU A 631 14.43 -0.03 29.19
N LYS A 632 15.59 -0.47 29.69
CA LYS A 632 15.98 -1.89 29.65
C LYS A 632 14.98 -2.77 30.40
N THR A 633 14.51 -2.30 31.55
CA THR A 633 13.53 -3.01 32.39
C THR A 633 12.16 -3.06 31.73
N ALA A 634 11.68 -1.92 31.23
CA ALA A 634 10.42 -1.80 30.51
C ALA A 634 10.37 -2.72 29.28
N MET A 635 11.43 -2.76 28.48
CA MET A 635 11.48 -3.60 27.28
C MET A 635 11.43 -5.09 27.60
N ASN A 636 11.99 -5.53 28.73
CA ASN A 636 11.94 -6.93 29.14
C ASN A 636 10.53 -7.36 29.61
N LYS A 637 9.66 -6.41 29.99
CA LYS A 637 8.32 -6.66 30.52
C LYS A 637 7.21 -6.67 29.46
N VAL A 638 7.48 -6.16 28.26
CA VAL A 638 6.48 -5.96 27.21
C VAL A 638 6.88 -6.76 25.98
N VAL A 639 5.93 -7.53 25.46
CA VAL A 639 6.09 -8.38 24.28
C VAL A 639 4.99 -8.08 23.26
N VAL A 640 5.31 -8.21 21.97
CA VAL A 640 4.32 -8.03 20.90
C VAL A 640 3.35 -9.22 20.89
N PRO A 641 2.03 -8.97 20.83
CA PRO A 641 1.00 -10.01 20.96
C PRO A 641 0.73 -10.80 19.66
N GLU A 642 1.28 -10.37 18.54
CA GLU A 642 1.15 -11.01 17.23
C GLU A 642 2.35 -10.61 16.34
N GLU A 643 2.57 -11.34 15.25
CA GLU A 643 3.62 -11.02 14.28
C GLU A 643 3.28 -9.70 13.57
N ILE A 644 4.25 -8.77 13.52
CA ILE A 644 4.03 -7.41 13.01
C ILE A 644 5.26 -6.88 12.25
N PRO A 645 5.08 -6.33 11.03
CA PRO A 645 6.12 -5.60 10.34
C PRO A 645 6.30 -4.20 10.94
N VAL A 646 7.55 -3.78 11.14
CA VAL A 646 7.90 -2.43 11.58
C VAL A 646 8.93 -1.80 10.63
N TYR A 647 8.82 -0.50 10.41
CA TYR A 647 9.50 0.22 9.34
C TYR A 647 10.40 1.32 9.88
N LYS A 648 11.53 1.54 9.22
CA LYS A 648 12.41 2.66 9.52
C LYS A 648 13.11 3.19 8.28
N ALA A 649 12.99 4.49 8.05
CA ALA A 649 13.64 5.19 6.95
C ALA A 649 14.82 6.00 7.46
N ILE A 650 15.99 5.71 6.93
CA ILE A 650 17.25 6.40 7.21
C ILE A 650 17.75 6.97 5.89
N GLY A 651 18.56 8.03 5.92
CA GLY A 651 19.28 8.48 4.71
C GLY A 651 20.27 7.44 4.20
N GLU A 652 21.40 7.87 3.67
CA GLU A 652 22.43 6.94 3.17
C GLU A 652 23.09 6.07 4.26
N ASN A 653 22.89 6.41 5.53
CA ASN A 653 23.45 5.66 6.66
C ASN A 653 22.78 4.29 6.83
N ASN A 654 23.54 3.35 7.39
CA ASN A 654 23.02 2.04 7.77
C ASN A 654 22.28 2.09 9.11
N LEU A 655 21.37 1.14 9.30
CA LEU A 655 20.74 0.91 10.60
C LEU A 655 21.81 0.45 11.62
N ASP A 656 21.97 1.21 12.71
CA ASP A 656 22.91 0.86 13.78
C ASP A 656 22.25 -0.15 14.75
N ASP A 657 22.70 -1.39 14.66
CA ASP A 657 22.18 -2.55 15.39
C ASP A 657 22.50 -2.55 16.89
N ARG A 658 23.34 -1.63 17.36
CA ARG A 658 23.71 -1.49 18.79
C ARG A 658 22.74 -0.57 19.55
N LYS A 659 21.99 0.27 18.83
CA LYS A 659 21.13 1.32 19.37
C LYS A 659 19.70 0.85 19.63
N ILE A 660 19.02 1.55 20.56
CA ILE A 660 17.56 1.50 20.63
C ILE A 660 17.02 2.32 19.45
N ASN A 661 16.14 1.72 18.68
CA ASN A 661 15.60 2.30 17.47
C ASN A 661 14.09 2.47 17.59
N ILE A 662 13.60 3.63 17.18
CA ILE A 662 12.18 3.85 16.91
C ILE A 662 11.93 3.43 15.47
N PHE A 663 10.89 2.63 15.30
CA PHE A 663 10.28 2.25 14.03
C PHE A 663 8.85 2.77 13.99
N ASP A 664 8.25 2.83 12.81
CA ASP A 664 6.82 3.06 12.63
C ASP A 664 6.14 1.76 12.15
N ILE A 665 4.92 1.51 12.61
CA ILE A 665 4.09 0.42 12.09
C ILE A 665 3.48 0.82 10.73
N ASN A 666 3.28 2.12 10.50
CA ASN A 666 2.77 2.67 9.25
C ASN A 666 3.94 3.04 8.31
N PRO A 667 4.14 2.30 7.20
CA PRO A 667 5.25 2.54 6.28
C PRO A 667 5.14 3.86 5.52
N GLU A 668 3.92 4.32 5.24
CA GLU A 668 3.65 5.56 4.50
C GLU A 668 4.07 6.79 5.33
N LYS A 669 3.73 6.81 6.62
CA LYS A 669 4.17 7.89 7.53
C LYS A 669 5.69 7.95 7.67
N GLU A 670 6.32 6.80 7.86
CA GLU A 670 7.78 6.71 8.02
C GLU A 670 8.51 7.24 6.78
N ILE A 671 8.06 6.86 5.58
CA ILE A 671 8.72 7.28 4.35
C ILE A 671 8.45 8.77 4.05
N GLN A 672 7.25 9.29 4.32
CA GLN A 672 6.92 10.71 4.14
C GLN A 672 7.83 11.63 4.97
N GLU A 673 8.15 11.26 6.22
CA GLU A 673 9.09 12.01 7.06
C GLU A 673 10.53 11.99 6.51
N ALA A 674 10.94 10.88 5.88
CA ALA A 674 12.30 10.71 5.38
C ALA A 674 12.53 11.34 4.00
N ILE A 675 11.52 11.33 3.12
CA ILE A 675 11.57 11.92 1.79
C ILE A 675 11.86 13.42 1.85
N LYS A 676 11.29 14.13 2.83
CA LYS A 676 11.44 15.58 3.04
C LYS A 676 12.86 16.02 3.43
N LYS A 677 13.78 15.07 3.65
CA LYS A 677 15.18 15.36 3.97
C LYS A 677 15.97 15.53 2.67
N GLU A 678 17.02 16.36 2.72
CA GLU A 678 17.83 16.69 1.54
C GLU A 678 18.44 15.47 0.82
N ASN A 679 18.62 14.34 1.52
CA ASN A 679 19.19 13.13 0.95
C ASN A 679 18.33 12.54 -0.18
N ASN A 680 18.95 12.31 -1.34
CA ASN A 680 18.28 11.68 -2.50
C ASN A 680 18.24 10.15 -2.44
N LYS A 681 18.99 9.54 -1.52
CA LYS A 681 18.97 8.10 -1.26
C LYS A 681 18.50 7.83 0.15
N ILE A 682 17.60 6.87 0.27
CA ILE A 682 16.96 6.48 1.53
C ILE A 682 17.10 4.96 1.68
N ASN A 683 17.64 4.53 2.80
CA ASN A 683 17.60 3.13 3.21
C ASN A 683 16.33 2.90 4.03
N PHE A 684 15.44 2.04 3.54
CA PHE A 684 14.16 1.72 4.16
C PHE A 684 14.19 0.29 4.70
N TYR A 685 14.14 0.16 6.02
CA TYR A 685 14.22 -1.12 6.72
C TYR A 685 12.82 -1.59 7.08
N LYS A 686 12.46 -2.79 6.64
CA LYS A 686 11.27 -3.51 7.12
C LYS A 686 11.73 -4.68 7.97
N ILE A 687 11.30 -4.73 9.23
CA ILE A 687 11.65 -5.81 10.16
C ILE A 687 10.36 -6.50 10.59
N ASP A 688 10.24 -7.79 10.28
CA ASP A 688 9.10 -8.62 10.67
C ASP A 688 9.37 -9.17 12.09
N LEU A 689 8.74 -8.55 13.10
CA LEU A 689 8.84 -8.94 14.51
C LEU A 689 7.91 -10.13 14.79
N LYS A 690 8.45 -11.25 15.26
CA LYS A 690 7.63 -12.43 15.63
C LYS A 690 6.88 -12.18 16.93
N GLU A 691 5.73 -12.84 17.09
CA GLU A 691 4.98 -12.89 18.35
C GLU A 691 5.91 -13.22 19.53
N GLY A 692 5.78 -12.49 20.64
CA GLY A 692 6.65 -12.63 21.81
C GLY A 692 7.93 -11.79 21.78
N SER A 693 8.25 -11.12 20.67
CA SER A 693 9.40 -10.21 20.61
C SER A 693 9.25 -9.01 21.55
N ASN A 694 10.33 -8.61 22.20
CA ASN A 694 10.35 -7.47 23.12
C ASN A 694 10.32 -6.13 22.35
N ALA A 695 9.23 -5.38 22.52
CA ALA A 695 9.07 -4.04 21.96
C ALA A 695 8.06 -3.23 22.80
N ILE A 696 8.09 -1.90 22.69
CA ILE A 696 7.15 -1.01 23.39
C ILE A 696 6.52 -0.07 22.35
N SER A 697 5.21 -0.11 22.19
CA SER A 697 4.49 0.80 21.29
C SER A 697 4.23 2.15 21.97
N TYR A 698 4.23 3.22 21.19
CA TYR A 698 3.91 4.57 21.66
C TYR A 698 2.40 4.75 21.78
N THR A 699 1.83 4.06 22.77
CA THR A 699 0.39 4.10 23.07
C THR A 699 0.03 5.36 23.84
N ASN A 700 -1.27 5.63 23.99
CA ASN A 700 -1.75 6.83 24.65
C ASN A 700 -1.15 6.99 26.07
N CYS A 701 -0.97 5.89 26.81
CA CYS A 701 -0.38 5.91 28.17
C CYS A 701 1.11 6.25 28.21
N ILE A 702 1.79 6.28 27.07
CA ILE A 702 3.17 6.78 26.97
C ILE A 702 3.19 8.30 26.98
N PHE A 703 2.19 8.98 26.39
CA PHE A 703 2.19 10.45 26.26
C PHE A 703 1.45 11.18 27.40
N TYR A 704 0.53 10.50 28.07
CA TYR A 704 -0.26 11.05 29.15
C TYR A 704 -0.11 10.22 30.41
N ASP A 705 -0.11 10.89 31.56
CA ASP A 705 -0.34 10.23 32.84
C ASP A 705 -1.74 9.60 32.82
N ASN A 706 -1.96 8.51 33.56
CA ASN A 706 -3.27 7.86 33.65
C ASN A 706 -3.72 7.72 35.11
N GLN A 707 -3.57 8.80 35.87
CA GLN A 707 -3.87 8.84 37.30
C GLN A 707 -5.38 8.78 37.53
N ASN A 708 -6.17 9.48 36.71
CA ASN A 708 -7.64 9.53 36.83
C ASN A 708 -8.33 8.35 36.13
N LYS A 709 -7.58 7.46 35.47
CA LYS A 709 -8.07 6.30 34.69
C LYS A 709 -9.10 6.67 33.62
N THR A 710 -9.02 7.88 33.09
CA THR A 710 -9.91 8.41 32.05
C THR A 710 -9.30 8.37 30.65
N LEU A 711 -8.02 8.01 30.51
CA LEU A 711 -7.33 8.00 29.23
C LEU A 711 -7.91 6.91 28.30
N PRO A 712 -8.28 7.24 27.06
CA PRO A 712 -8.73 6.26 26.09
C PRO A 712 -7.65 5.21 25.81
N VAL A 713 -8.06 3.94 25.76
CA VAL A 713 -7.17 2.83 25.43
C VAL A 713 -6.92 2.80 23.93
N GLY A 714 -5.65 2.84 23.53
CA GLY A 714 -5.27 2.83 22.13
C GLY A 714 -3.88 3.40 21.87
N GLN A 715 -3.53 3.48 20.58
CA GLN A 715 -2.28 3.99 20.05
C GLN A 715 -2.58 5.11 19.04
N ASP A 716 -3.39 6.09 19.47
CA ASP A 716 -4.00 7.08 18.58
C ASP A 716 -3.08 8.29 18.33
N LEU A 717 -2.13 8.53 19.24
CA LEU A 717 -1.21 9.69 19.19
C LEU A 717 0.03 9.43 18.33
N SER A 718 0.41 8.17 18.13
CA SER A 718 1.60 7.78 17.37
C SER A 718 1.48 6.36 16.87
N THR A 719 1.98 6.06 15.67
CA THR A 719 2.08 4.69 15.15
C THR A 719 3.45 4.06 15.39
N LYS A 720 4.30 4.75 16.16
CA LYS A 720 5.69 4.36 16.41
C LYS A 720 5.83 3.30 17.49
N ILE A 721 6.89 2.51 17.38
CA ILE A 721 7.25 1.42 18.27
C ILE A 721 8.75 1.42 18.53
N LEU A 722 9.12 1.25 19.80
CA LEU A 722 10.49 1.23 20.28
C LEU A 722 11.00 -0.20 20.35
N VAL A 723 12.12 -0.45 19.66
CA VAL A 723 12.73 -1.79 19.55
C VAL A 723 14.23 -1.70 19.81
N ASP A 724 14.75 -2.59 20.65
CA ASP A 724 16.20 -2.77 20.83
C ASP A 724 16.69 -3.92 19.94
N ILE A 725 17.06 -3.56 18.72
CA ILE A 725 17.50 -4.52 17.70
C ILE A 725 18.78 -5.27 18.08
N SER A 726 19.57 -4.77 19.05
CA SER A 726 20.74 -5.49 19.56
C SER A 726 20.40 -6.86 20.17
N LYS A 727 19.15 -7.02 20.64
CA LYS A 727 18.62 -8.27 21.20
C LYS A 727 18.01 -9.21 20.16
N LEU A 728 17.93 -8.79 18.90
CA LEU A 728 17.35 -9.56 17.81
C LEU A 728 18.45 -10.12 16.91
N GLN A 729 18.20 -11.28 16.32
CA GLN A 729 18.97 -11.81 15.20
C GLN A 729 18.20 -11.47 13.92
N LEU A 730 18.79 -10.65 13.07
CA LEU A 730 18.17 -10.19 11.82
C LEU A 730 18.68 -11.02 10.64
N ASN A 731 17.77 -11.68 9.93
CA ASN A 731 18.08 -12.42 8.71
C ASN A 731 17.53 -11.67 7.50
N LEU A 732 18.41 -11.24 6.58
CA LEU A 732 17.99 -10.52 5.37
C LEU A 732 17.22 -11.47 4.45
N LYS A 733 15.97 -11.12 4.15
CA LYS A 733 15.07 -11.86 3.27
C LYS A 733 15.14 -11.38 1.84
N SER A 734 15.10 -10.07 1.63
CA SER A 734 15.12 -9.46 0.31
C SER A 734 15.76 -8.07 0.35
N LYS A 735 16.31 -7.65 -0.80
CA LYS A 735 16.80 -6.30 -1.03
C LYS A 735 16.31 -5.81 -2.38
N THR A 736 15.48 -4.77 -2.37
CA THR A 736 14.87 -4.21 -3.58
C THR A 736 15.04 -2.69 -3.60
N SER A 737 14.74 -2.05 -4.73
CA SER A 737 14.79 -0.59 -4.83
C SER A 737 13.67 -0.03 -5.68
N PHE A 738 13.13 1.11 -5.27
CA PHE A 738 12.12 1.85 -6.02
C PHE A 738 12.42 3.35 -5.97
N LYS A 739 11.76 4.12 -6.82
CA LYS A 739 11.89 5.58 -6.82
C LYS A 739 10.59 6.27 -6.46
N MET A 740 10.70 7.46 -5.89
CA MET A 740 9.58 8.31 -5.55
C MET A 740 9.81 9.73 -6.04
N VAL A 741 8.73 10.38 -6.49
CA VAL A 741 8.67 11.81 -6.76
C VAL A 741 8.37 12.56 -5.45
N GLU A 742 9.22 13.53 -5.15
CA GLU A 742 9.03 14.57 -4.14
C GLU A 742 8.90 15.92 -4.84
N PHE A 743 8.00 16.79 -4.36
CA PHE A 743 7.96 18.20 -4.77
C PHE A 743 8.76 19.03 -3.76
N GLU A 744 9.64 19.91 -4.23
CA GLU A 744 10.39 20.83 -3.34
C GLU A 744 9.45 21.68 -2.45
N ASN A 745 8.30 22.04 -3.00
CA ASN A 745 7.22 22.69 -2.27
C ASN A 745 5.88 22.10 -2.72
N GLU A 746 5.29 21.26 -1.86
CA GLU A 746 3.99 20.61 -2.11
C GLU A 746 2.83 21.60 -2.38
N LYS A 747 2.96 22.85 -1.93
CA LYS A 747 1.93 23.89 -2.15
C LYS A 747 2.10 24.67 -3.44
N ASP A 748 3.24 24.52 -4.12
CA ASP A 748 3.52 25.22 -5.37
C ASP A 748 3.36 24.24 -6.55
N ASP A 749 2.33 24.46 -7.37
CA ASP A 749 2.05 23.64 -8.56
C ASP A 749 3.19 23.65 -9.60
N PHE A 750 4.08 24.65 -9.53
CA PHE A 750 5.23 24.82 -10.44
C PHE A 750 6.53 24.25 -9.90
N SER A 751 6.49 23.74 -8.66
CA SER A 751 7.65 23.21 -7.94
C SER A 751 8.44 22.21 -8.80
N GLU A 752 9.76 22.23 -8.63
CA GLU A 752 10.61 21.22 -9.22
C GLU A 752 10.39 19.88 -8.51
N ILE A 753 10.60 18.81 -9.27
CA ILE A 753 10.49 17.45 -8.75
C ILE A 753 11.89 16.94 -8.41
N ASN A 754 12.00 16.34 -7.24
CA ASN A 754 13.18 15.60 -6.81
C ASN A 754 12.85 14.11 -6.82
N ILE A 755 13.76 13.32 -7.37
CA ILE A 755 13.61 11.86 -7.38
C ILE A 755 14.40 11.27 -6.23
N LYS A 756 13.69 10.66 -5.29
CA LYS A 756 14.27 9.91 -4.18
C LYS A 756 14.39 8.44 -4.57
N THR A 757 15.57 7.87 -4.42
CA THR A 757 15.81 6.42 -4.59
C THR A 757 15.74 5.75 -3.23
N VAL A 758 14.78 4.86 -3.05
CA VAL A 758 14.57 4.11 -1.81
C VAL A 758 15.09 2.69 -1.99
N THR A 759 16.04 2.29 -1.17
CA THR A 759 16.53 0.90 -1.10
C THR A 759 15.89 0.21 0.08
N VAL A 760 15.13 -0.84 -0.17
CA VAL A 760 14.44 -1.59 0.86
C VAL A 760 15.28 -2.77 1.31
N PHE A 761 15.38 -2.94 2.63
CA PHE A 761 15.95 -4.11 3.27
C PHE A 761 14.88 -4.80 4.12
N GLU A 762 14.42 -5.98 3.70
CA GLU A 762 13.48 -6.78 4.46
C GLU A 762 14.21 -7.79 5.34
N TYR A 763 13.93 -7.78 6.64
CA TYR A 763 14.52 -8.70 7.62
C TYR A 763 13.44 -9.49 8.37
N ASP A 764 13.68 -10.79 8.55
CA ASP A 764 13.01 -11.59 9.58
C ASP A 764 13.79 -11.43 10.90
N ALA A 765 13.10 -11.05 11.99
CA ALA A 765 13.71 -10.94 13.31
C ALA A 765 13.43 -12.19 14.16
N LEU A 766 14.49 -12.85 14.60
CA LEU A 766 14.42 -13.95 15.56
C LEU A 766 14.90 -13.47 16.94
N ILE A 767 14.26 -13.97 18.00
CA ILE A 767 14.68 -13.72 19.38
C ILE A 767 16.00 -14.47 19.60
N LYS A 768 17.07 -13.75 19.97
CA LYS A 768 18.33 -14.40 20.36
C LYS A 768 18.06 -15.32 21.56
N LYS A 769 18.22 -16.63 21.39
CA LYS A 769 18.23 -17.56 22.53
C LYS A 769 19.40 -17.14 23.41
N GLN A 770 19.11 -16.76 24.66
CA GLN A 770 20.17 -16.62 25.65
C GLN A 770 20.81 -18.00 25.77
N GLU A 771 22.08 -18.13 25.38
CA GLU A 771 22.87 -19.26 25.84
C GLU A 771 22.84 -19.18 27.37
N GLU A 772 22.22 -20.18 28.00
CA GLU A 772 22.38 -20.41 29.42
C GLU A 772 23.88 -20.60 29.65
N ASN A 773 24.55 -19.55 30.12
CA ASN A 773 25.85 -19.67 30.74
C ASN A 773 25.66 -20.63 31.93
N LYS A 774 25.94 -21.92 31.70
CA LYS A 774 26.17 -22.88 32.77
C LYS A 774 27.43 -22.45 33.49
N VAL A 775 27.20 -21.75 34.61
CA VAL A 775 28.02 -21.56 35.83
C VAL A 775 29.47 -21.14 35.62
#